data_AF-A0AAV4D6J6-F1
#
_entry.id   AF-A0AAV4D6J6-F1
#
_cell.length_a   1.000
_cell.length_b   1.000
_cell.length_c   1.000
_cell.angle_alpha   90.00
_cell.angle_beta   90.00
_cell.angle_gamma   90.00
#
_symmetry.space_group_name_H-M   'P 1'
#
loop_
_entity.id
_entity.type
_entity.pdbx_description
1 polymer ?
#
loop_
_entity_poly.entity_id
_entity_poly.type
_entity_poly.pdbx_seq_one_letter_code
_entity_poly.pdbx_strand_id
1 'polypeptide(L)'
;MKLSTFAVFLCFTSTCLLNTSSAYVIMSKPHEDVDLRIQQLFDLVQKSQVQEGSTFIPFYSFYEQKGTFPSYMKGNFHGTIDQALMRQRMKFFDNNVFSTCYALTLLLEAFSHGGAPQPSEEQMLLGIDSFLDYQDKNRPYNHSIFSFWPLKYDPIKRFWHANPANTLPYLDIIKYLPVETVAKILSFFGLRDIDEFLEDFNSDREENKKLLFLPPDHDTSIVHLAFGATLKNLQATFPHAWQVWDARNPKRISVFEAFKHYSYRPFSNDDDANSIDPRSYFYLRHFLDHARAKGNDVALITTWVQNLSEQKLQYKKGSTMVRGINNVCLGVTANAVLGITRSILSGVIEEFQLEEDPLMTQIYLNSSTLLAYQLDTNLTGRPDLALLYYPTRVQFEWMVSRTIAELEAARKQRVSGLSPLMQAVYDTLLPSGRGSITNRLLTTVQFDSDGHGYFEDFLGAADRSPTGEMINTGEDRIFCTALAVNTLINIWTYPIHSTSPQTLVWDENTPGTVVDIVTKASEWLTHNSVGSQFEPSGAFFSSSNKWSRTLPYMYPGNRYEFLNGTEILPLSSYKPDHLTSYMVRGYVPPEQYYTLMGEQGFGNQVPREFYGYNADNHKYMWYWDSEPVTYSITLLALSKYRNILD
;
A
#
# COMPACT_ATOMS: atom_id res chain seq x y z
N MET A 1 39.35 -19.32 -4.14
CA MET A 1 38.76 -17.96 -4.19
C MET A 1 38.65 -17.50 -5.65
N LYS A 2 37.82 -18.17 -6.45
CA LYS A 2 37.49 -17.86 -7.86
C LYS A 2 36.21 -18.63 -8.20
N LEU A 3 35.04 -18.01 -7.99
CA LEU A 3 33.73 -18.49 -8.51
C LEU A 3 32.60 -17.49 -8.18
N SER A 4 32.74 -16.66 -7.14
CA SER A 4 31.73 -15.66 -6.75
C SER A 4 31.69 -14.41 -7.64
N THR A 5 32.78 -14.08 -8.33
CA THR A 5 32.85 -12.89 -9.23
C THR A 5 32.21 -13.14 -10.60
N PHE A 6 31.94 -14.40 -10.97
CA PHE A 6 31.44 -14.76 -12.30
C PHE A 6 29.90 -14.75 -12.39
N ALA A 7 29.19 -14.90 -11.27
CA ALA A 7 27.72 -14.92 -11.24
C ALA A 7 27.09 -13.53 -11.44
N VAL A 8 27.77 -12.46 -11.01
CA VAL A 8 27.31 -11.08 -11.23
C VAL A 8 27.50 -10.65 -12.70
N PHE A 9 28.45 -11.27 -13.41
CA PHE A 9 28.73 -10.95 -14.82
C PHE A 9 27.81 -11.70 -15.80
N LEU A 10 27.32 -12.89 -15.44
CA LEU A 10 26.49 -13.71 -16.33
C LEU A 10 25.01 -13.29 -16.42
N CYS A 11 24.52 -12.50 -15.46
CA CYS A 11 23.18 -11.92 -15.54
C CYS A 11 23.06 -10.79 -16.57
N PHE A 12 24.19 -10.25 -17.06
CA PHE A 12 24.20 -9.14 -18.03
C PHE A 12 24.37 -9.55 -19.49
N THR A 13 24.69 -10.82 -19.81
CA THR A 13 25.04 -11.24 -21.18
C THR A 13 24.10 -12.24 -21.86
N SER A 14 22.95 -12.60 -21.26
CA SER A 14 22.06 -13.65 -21.80
C SER A 14 20.72 -13.16 -22.39
N THR A 15 20.55 -11.86 -22.62
CA THR A 15 19.30 -11.28 -23.16
C THR A 15 19.52 -10.61 -24.52
N CYS A 16 19.94 -11.39 -25.50
CA CYS A 16 19.83 -11.04 -26.91
C CYS A 16 19.70 -12.35 -27.69
N LEU A 17 18.46 -12.76 -27.98
CA LEU A 17 18.03 -13.41 -29.23
C LEU A 17 16.61 -14.01 -29.09
N LEU A 18 15.77 -13.63 -30.06
CA LEU A 18 14.54 -14.28 -30.55
C LEU A 18 13.25 -14.10 -29.73
N ASN A 19 12.38 -13.22 -30.24
CA ASN A 19 10.98 -13.58 -30.52
C ASN A 19 10.33 -12.55 -31.46
N THR A 20 10.26 -12.88 -32.74
CA THR A 20 9.32 -12.27 -33.69
C THR A 20 8.27 -13.32 -34.03
N SER A 21 7.12 -13.27 -33.36
CA SER A 21 5.92 -13.98 -33.77
C SER A 21 4.85 -12.94 -34.08
N SER A 22 4.67 -12.67 -35.37
CA SER A 22 3.55 -11.89 -35.89
C SER A 22 2.24 -12.63 -35.60
N ALA A 23 1.39 -12.04 -34.78
CA ALA A 23 0.03 -12.52 -34.58
C ALA A 23 -0.89 -11.92 -35.66
N TYR A 24 -1.58 -12.79 -36.38
CA TYR A 24 -2.71 -12.43 -37.22
C TYR A 24 -3.87 -11.99 -36.32
N VAL A 25 -4.36 -10.76 -36.49
CA VAL A 25 -5.60 -10.29 -35.87
C VAL A 25 -6.76 -10.84 -36.68
N ILE A 26 -7.42 -11.88 -36.14
CA ILE A 26 -8.79 -12.23 -36.53
C ILE A 26 -9.68 -11.32 -35.69
N MET A 27 -10.52 -10.52 -36.34
CA MET A 27 -11.50 -9.68 -35.63
C MET A 27 -12.58 -10.58 -35.01
N SER A 28 -12.37 -10.98 -33.76
CA SER A 28 -13.39 -11.51 -32.85
C SER A 28 -14.28 -10.38 -32.35
N LYS A 29 -15.45 -10.74 -31.81
CA LYS A 29 -16.34 -9.77 -31.17
C LYS A 29 -15.71 -9.30 -29.85
N PRO A 30 -15.91 -8.03 -29.42
CA PRO A 30 -15.32 -7.48 -28.19
C PRO A 30 -15.52 -8.34 -26.93
N HIS A 31 -16.64 -9.06 -26.82
CA HIS A 31 -16.93 -9.94 -25.68
C HIS A 31 -16.04 -11.20 -25.62
N GLU A 32 -15.68 -11.79 -26.75
CA GLU A 32 -14.89 -13.04 -26.78
C GLU A 32 -13.43 -12.79 -26.35
N ASP A 33 -12.89 -11.61 -26.63
CA ASP A 33 -11.52 -11.24 -26.27
C ASP A 33 -11.38 -10.91 -24.78
N VAL A 34 -12.39 -10.28 -24.18
CA VAL A 34 -12.43 -9.97 -22.74
C VAL A 34 -12.51 -11.27 -21.92
N ASP A 35 -13.40 -12.20 -22.29
CA ASP A 35 -13.56 -13.48 -21.57
C ASP A 35 -12.29 -14.34 -21.63
N LEU A 36 -11.63 -14.40 -22.80
CA LEU A 36 -10.32 -15.05 -22.94
C LEU A 36 -9.27 -14.41 -22.03
N ARG A 37 -9.25 -13.07 -21.95
CA ARG A 37 -8.27 -12.36 -21.11
C ARG A 37 -8.51 -12.58 -19.62
N ILE A 38 -9.77 -12.58 -19.19
CA ILE A 38 -10.17 -12.92 -17.81
C ILE A 38 -9.63 -14.30 -17.42
N GLN A 39 -9.82 -15.32 -18.27
CA GLN A 39 -9.32 -16.66 -17.99
C GLN A 39 -7.78 -16.71 -17.89
N GLN A 40 -7.07 -16.03 -18.80
CA GLN A 40 -5.61 -15.99 -18.77
C GLN A 40 -5.06 -15.31 -17.52
N LEU A 41 -5.65 -14.19 -17.11
CA LEU A 41 -5.27 -13.48 -15.88
C LEU A 41 -5.53 -14.35 -14.64
N PHE A 42 -6.68 -15.02 -14.58
CA PHE A 42 -7.01 -15.95 -13.50
C PHE A 42 -5.97 -17.07 -13.40
N ASP A 43 -5.61 -17.70 -14.53
CA ASP A 43 -4.60 -18.75 -14.59
C ASP A 43 -3.21 -18.25 -14.13
N LEU A 44 -2.81 -17.03 -14.53
CA LEU A 44 -1.54 -16.42 -14.12
C LEU A 44 -1.47 -16.19 -12.62
N VAL A 45 -2.56 -15.66 -12.03
CA VAL A 45 -2.65 -15.46 -10.58
C VAL A 45 -2.57 -16.82 -9.89
N GLN A 46 -3.40 -17.80 -10.29
CA GLN A 46 -3.44 -19.11 -9.65
C GLN A 46 -2.08 -19.82 -9.67
N LYS A 47 -1.39 -19.82 -10.81
CA LYS A 47 -0.06 -20.44 -10.97
C LYS A 47 1.03 -19.75 -10.15
N SER A 48 0.84 -18.49 -9.77
CA SER A 48 1.84 -17.71 -9.04
C SER A 48 1.87 -18.04 -7.54
N GLN A 49 0.83 -18.64 -6.96
CA GLN A 49 0.84 -18.96 -5.53
C GLN A 49 1.89 -20.04 -5.21
N VAL A 50 2.74 -19.78 -4.23
CA VAL A 50 3.83 -20.69 -3.82
C VAL A 50 3.25 -21.99 -3.25
N GLN A 51 3.40 -23.09 -3.98
CA GLN A 51 2.84 -24.40 -3.58
C GLN A 51 3.71 -25.12 -2.54
N GLU A 52 5.02 -24.96 -2.64
CA GLU A 52 6.01 -25.58 -1.76
C GLU A 52 6.99 -24.52 -1.26
N GLY A 53 7.27 -24.55 0.04
CA GLY A 53 8.23 -23.60 0.63
C GLY A 53 9.65 -23.93 0.22
N SER A 54 10.46 -22.91 -0.04
CA SER A 54 11.88 -23.06 -0.36
C SER A 54 12.76 -22.73 0.85
N THR A 55 14.08 -22.63 0.67
CA THR A 55 15.00 -22.11 1.69
C THR A 55 15.87 -21.01 1.10
N PHE A 56 16.29 -20.09 1.96
CA PHE A 56 17.24 -19.05 1.55
C PHE A 56 18.63 -19.66 1.37
N ILE A 57 19.18 -19.54 0.16
CA ILE A 57 20.55 -19.92 -0.18
C ILE A 57 21.25 -18.68 -0.74
N PRO A 58 22.27 -18.14 -0.06
CA PRO A 58 23.00 -16.94 -0.49
C PRO A 58 23.35 -16.96 -1.98
N PHE A 59 22.94 -15.92 -2.71
CA PHE A 59 23.18 -15.73 -4.16
C PHE A 59 22.58 -16.81 -5.10
N TYR A 60 21.79 -17.74 -4.58
CA TYR A 60 21.19 -18.82 -5.38
C TYR A 60 19.67 -18.80 -5.34
N SER A 61 19.07 -18.70 -4.15
CA SER A 61 17.61 -18.69 -3.99
C SER A 61 17.17 -17.87 -2.79
N PHE A 62 16.00 -17.26 -2.91
CA PHE A 62 15.31 -16.66 -1.77
C PHE A 62 14.44 -17.71 -1.06
N TYR A 63 14.16 -17.46 0.22
CA TYR A 63 13.12 -18.18 0.95
C TYR A 63 11.75 -17.74 0.44
N GLU A 64 10.96 -18.70 -0.03
CA GLU A 64 9.58 -18.52 -0.45
C GLU A 64 8.69 -19.27 0.54
N GLN A 65 7.75 -18.57 1.18
CA GLN A 65 6.84 -19.16 2.13
C GLN A 65 5.68 -19.83 1.39
N LYS A 66 5.40 -21.09 1.77
CA LYS A 66 4.26 -21.83 1.24
C LYS A 66 2.97 -21.04 1.44
N GLY A 67 2.20 -20.94 0.36
CA GLY A 67 0.89 -20.32 0.27
C GLY A 67 0.84 -18.82 0.07
N THR A 68 2.00 -18.16 0.10
CA THR A 68 2.10 -16.75 -0.25
C THR A 68 2.08 -16.51 -1.76
N PHE A 69 1.73 -15.30 -2.17
CA PHE A 69 1.94 -14.81 -3.53
C PHE A 69 3.25 -14.02 -3.60
N PRO A 70 4.03 -14.17 -4.70
CA PRO A 70 5.27 -13.43 -4.90
C PRO A 70 5.12 -11.93 -4.71
N SER A 71 6.01 -11.38 -3.89
CA SER A 71 6.19 -9.95 -3.70
C SER A 71 7.68 -9.64 -3.77
N TYR A 72 7.99 -8.46 -4.29
CA TYR A 72 9.35 -8.08 -4.57
C TYR A 72 9.65 -6.69 -4.02
N MET A 73 10.62 -6.60 -3.10
CA MET A 73 11.20 -5.32 -2.72
C MET A 73 12.19 -4.88 -3.79
N LYS A 74 12.01 -3.65 -4.30
CA LYS A 74 12.77 -3.05 -5.39
C LYS A 74 13.22 -1.63 -5.02
N GLY A 75 14.34 -1.19 -5.59
CA GLY A 75 14.77 0.20 -5.52
C GLY A 75 14.16 1.00 -6.67
N ASN A 76 13.48 2.09 -6.36
CA ASN A 76 12.96 3.03 -7.34
C ASN A 76 14.09 3.95 -7.79
N PHE A 77 14.91 3.47 -8.72
CA PHE A 77 15.95 4.25 -9.38
C PHE A 77 15.32 5.09 -10.48
N HIS A 78 15.78 6.33 -10.70
CA HIS A 78 15.26 7.21 -11.75
C HIS A 78 16.38 7.83 -12.53
N GLY A 79 16.21 7.89 -13.85
CA GLY A 79 17.14 8.57 -14.74
C GLY A 79 17.53 7.68 -15.91
N THR A 80 18.82 7.40 -16.05
CA THR A 80 19.40 6.73 -17.22
C THR A 80 18.80 5.34 -17.46
N ILE A 81 18.99 4.79 -18.67
CA ILE A 81 18.52 3.44 -19.03
C ILE A 81 19.01 2.40 -18.03
N ASP A 82 20.24 2.52 -17.52
CA ASP A 82 20.81 1.57 -16.56
C ASP A 82 20.06 1.59 -15.23
N GLN A 83 19.61 2.75 -14.78
CA GLN A 83 18.78 2.91 -13.59
C GLN A 83 17.39 2.28 -13.77
N ALA A 84 16.76 2.48 -14.93
CA ALA A 84 15.50 1.81 -15.26
C ALA A 84 15.66 0.27 -15.30
N LEU A 85 16.75 -0.22 -15.90
CA LEU A 85 17.09 -1.65 -15.90
C LEU A 85 17.34 -2.18 -14.49
N MET A 86 18.04 -1.43 -13.62
CA MET A 86 18.22 -1.82 -12.22
C MET A 86 16.88 -1.93 -11.50
N ARG A 87 15.98 -0.96 -11.67
CA ARG A 87 14.64 -0.97 -11.08
C ARG A 87 13.85 -2.21 -11.49
N GLN A 88 13.94 -2.61 -12.76
CA GLN A 88 13.26 -3.79 -13.29
C GLN A 88 13.90 -5.12 -12.84
N ARG A 89 15.23 -5.20 -12.80
CA ARG A 89 15.98 -6.45 -12.64
C ARG A 89 16.43 -6.72 -11.20
N MET A 90 16.73 -5.69 -10.42
CA MET A 90 17.18 -5.83 -9.04
C MET A 90 15.98 -5.90 -8.10
N LYS A 91 15.56 -7.14 -7.82
CA LYS A 91 14.41 -7.43 -6.98
C LYS A 91 14.73 -8.47 -5.91
N PHE A 92 14.17 -8.28 -4.72
CA PHE A 92 14.30 -9.19 -3.58
C PHE A 92 12.95 -9.81 -3.28
N PHE A 93 12.85 -11.14 -3.30
CA PHE A 93 11.62 -11.81 -2.89
C PHE A 93 11.31 -11.46 -1.42
N ASP A 94 10.11 -11.02 -1.14
CA ASP A 94 9.66 -10.62 0.19
C ASP A 94 8.40 -11.39 0.59
N ASN A 95 8.45 -12.04 1.76
CA ASN A 95 7.29 -12.75 2.31
C ASN A 95 6.49 -11.76 3.17
N ASN A 96 5.81 -10.80 2.54
CA ASN A 96 4.84 -9.96 3.23
C ASN A 96 3.42 -10.53 3.07
N VAL A 97 2.60 -10.30 4.08
CA VAL A 97 1.21 -10.76 4.09
C VAL A 97 0.31 -9.94 3.14
N PHE A 98 0.67 -8.69 2.85
CA PHE A 98 -0.13 -7.79 2.02
C PHE A 98 -0.43 -8.37 0.63
N SER A 99 0.60 -8.84 -0.06
CA SER A 99 0.45 -9.35 -1.43
C SER A 99 -0.52 -10.53 -1.48
N THR A 100 -0.40 -11.41 -0.48
CA THR A 100 -1.26 -12.60 -0.35
C THR A 100 -2.69 -12.23 0.01
N CYS A 101 -2.90 -11.36 1.01
CA CYS A 101 -4.24 -10.90 1.36
C CYS A 101 -4.91 -10.17 0.20
N TYR A 102 -4.22 -9.24 -0.47
CA TYR A 102 -4.78 -8.52 -1.62
C TYR A 102 -5.14 -9.47 -2.75
N ALA A 103 -4.23 -10.35 -3.17
CA ALA A 103 -4.50 -11.29 -4.27
C ALA A 103 -5.73 -12.16 -3.98
N LEU A 104 -5.85 -12.73 -2.78
CA LEU A 104 -6.98 -13.57 -2.41
C LEU A 104 -8.29 -12.78 -2.30
N THR A 105 -8.27 -11.60 -1.68
CA THR A 105 -9.45 -10.72 -1.62
C THR A 105 -9.92 -10.33 -3.02
N LEU A 106 -9.00 -9.97 -3.91
CA LEU A 106 -9.31 -9.57 -5.28
C LEU A 106 -9.85 -10.74 -6.12
N LEU A 107 -9.34 -11.95 -5.94
CA LEU A 107 -9.89 -13.16 -6.58
C LEU A 107 -11.35 -13.39 -6.15
N LEU A 108 -11.63 -13.28 -4.86
CA LEU A 108 -12.99 -13.42 -4.32
C LEU A 108 -13.92 -12.32 -4.86
N GLU A 109 -13.44 -11.07 -4.91
CA GLU A 109 -14.19 -9.94 -5.48
C GLU A 109 -14.43 -10.08 -6.98
N ALA A 110 -13.45 -10.59 -7.73
CA ALA A 110 -13.58 -10.78 -9.18
C ALA A 110 -14.63 -11.85 -9.48
N PHE A 111 -14.65 -12.93 -8.69
CA PHE A 111 -15.69 -13.94 -8.74
C PHE A 111 -17.06 -13.36 -8.34
N SER A 112 -17.16 -12.67 -7.20
CA SER A 112 -18.44 -12.23 -6.64
C SER A 112 -19.08 -11.06 -7.40
N HIS A 113 -18.28 -10.10 -7.88
CA HIS A 113 -18.78 -8.88 -8.52
C HIS A 113 -18.59 -8.84 -10.04
N GLY A 114 -17.77 -9.73 -10.60
CA GLY A 114 -17.45 -9.72 -12.01
C GLY A 114 -17.71 -11.05 -12.74
N GLY A 115 -18.09 -12.12 -12.02
CA GLY A 115 -18.29 -13.42 -12.64
C GLY A 115 -17.01 -14.07 -13.17
N ALA A 116 -15.84 -13.67 -12.66
CA ALA A 116 -14.58 -14.35 -12.95
C ALA A 116 -14.65 -15.83 -12.53
N PRO A 117 -13.74 -16.70 -13.03
CA PRO A 117 -13.66 -18.07 -12.57
C PRO A 117 -13.56 -18.17 -11.04
N GLN A 118 -14.28 -19.13 -10.46
CA GLN A 118 -14.28 -19.36 -9.02
C GLN A 118 -12.89 -19.86 -8.58
N PRO A 119 -12.20 -19.19 -7.62
CA PRO A 119 -10.98 -19.74 -7.04
C PRO A 119 -11.27 -21.06 -6.32
N SER A 120 -10.29 -21.96 -6.24
CA SER A 120 -10.50 -23.23 -5.52
C SER A 120 -10.46 -23.00 -4.01
N GLU A 121 -11.19 -23.83 -3.26
CA GLU A 121 -11.13 -23.77 -1.79
C GLU A 121 -9.73 -24.12 -1.26
N GLU A 122 -9.00 -25.02 -1.94
CA GLU A 122 -7.60 -25.32 -1.65
C GLU A 122 -6.69 -24.09 -1.77
N GLN A 123 -6.87 -23.28 -2.83
CA GLN A 123 -6.12 -22.03 -3.03
C GLN A 123 -6.32 -21.06 -1.85
N MET A 124 -7.56 -20.95 -1.37
CA MET A 124 -7.92 -20.11 -0.22
C MET A 124 -7.28 -20.63 1.07
N LEU A 125 -7.40 -21.94 1.34
CA LEU A 125 -6.84 -22.57 2.53
C LEU A 125 -5.32 -22.44 2.59
N LEU A 126 -4.66 -22.65 1.46
CA LEU A 126 -3.21 -22.52 1.34
C LEU A 126 -2.75 -21.10 1.71
N GLY A 127 -3.50 -20.08 1.30
CA GLY A 127 -3.25 -18.68 1.70
C GLY A 127 -3.51 -18.43 3.19
N ILE A 128 -4.65 -18.89 3.71
CA ILE A 128 -5.04 -18.73 5.13
C ILE A 128 -4.04 -19.40 6.08
N ASP A 129 -3.43 -20.51 5.67
CA ASP A 129 -2.36 -21.20 6.39
C ASP A 129 -1.11 -20.35 6.58
N SER A 130 -0.76 -19.53 5.58
CA SER A 130 0.40 -18.65 5.69
C SER A 130 0.23 -17.53 6.74
N PHE A 131 -1.01 -17.07 6.99
CA PHE A 131 -1.28 -15.91 7.86
C PHE A 131 -0.91 -16.12 9.34
N LEU A 132 -0.87 -17.38 9.81
CA LEU A 132 -0.51 -17.71 11.19
C LEU A 132 0.89 -17.24 11.57
N ASP A 133 1.80 -17.14 10.60
CA ASP A 133 3.16 -16.72 10.87
C ASP A 133 3.28 -15.22 11.20
N TYR A 134 2.28 -14.43 10.81
CA TYR A 134 2.24 -12.97 10.90
C TYR A 134 1.46 -12.46 12.13
N GLN A 135 0.62 -13.29 12.75
CA GLN A 135 -0.16 -12.92 13.93
C GLN A 135 0.77 -12.52 15.10
N ASP A 136 0.47 -11.42 15.79
CA ASP A 136 1.29 -10.92 16.91
C ASP A 136 1.37 -11.91 18.07
N LYS A 137 2.50 -12.61 18.19
CA LYS A 137 2.72 -13.64 19.22
C LYS A 137 3.13 -13.05 20.58
N ASN A 138 3.22 -11.73 20.72
CA ASN A 138 3.54 -11.06 22.00
C ASN A 138 2.29 -10.66 22.80
N ARG A 139 1.10 -10.80 22.21
CA ARG A 139 -0.19 -10.57 22.87
C ARG A 139 -0.85 -11.91 23.23
N PRO A 140 -1.85 -11.93 24.13
CA PRO A 140 -2.60 -13.14 24.46
C PRO A 140 -3.20 -13.80 23.20
N TYR A 141 -3.25 -15.12 23.10
CA TYR A 141 -3.59 -15.86 21.86
C TYR A 141 -4.96 -15.55 21.18
N ASN A 142 -5.79 -14.70 21.75
CA ASN A 142 -7.11 -14.33 21.26
C ASN A 142 -7.15 -12.87 20.74
N HIS A 143 -6.48 -12.57 19.63
CA HIS A 143 -6.63 -11.30 18.90
C HIS A 143 -6.44 -11.47 17.39
N SER A 144 -6.76 -10.42 16.63
CA SER A 144 -6.64 -10.33 15.18
C SER A 144 -5.69 -9.20 14.78
N ILE A 145 -4.52 -9.17 15.42
CA ILE A 145 -3.46 -8.16 15.21
C ILE A 145 -2.31 -8.88 14.53
N PHE A 146 -1.84 -8.30 13.43
CA PHE A 146 -0.89 -8.92 12.51
C PHE A 146 0.27 -7.96 12.21
N SER A 147 1.41 -8.54 11.87
CA SER A 147 2.63 -7.83 11.49
C SER A 147 2.87 -7.94 9.99
N PHE A 148 3.54 -6.96 9.40
CA PHE A 148 3.91 -6.95 7.97
C PHE A 148 4.69 -8.21 7.53
N TRP A 149 5.63 -8.68 8.37
CA TRP A 149 6.46 -9.87 8.13
C TRP A 149 6.17 -11.01 9.13
N PRO A 150 6.54 -12.26 8.79
CA PRO A 150 6.51 -13.38 9.71
C PRO A 150 7.28 -13.09 10.99
N LEU A 151 6.79 -13.60 12.11
CA LEU A 151 7.43 -13.40 13.41
C LEU A 151 8.41 -14.53 13.77
N LYS A 152 9.56 -14.14 14.31
CA LYS A 152 10.58 -15.05 14.86
C LYS A 152 10.80 -14.78 16.33
N TYR A 153 10.86 -15.84 17.13
CA TYR A 153 11.15 -15.74 18.57
C TYR A 153 12.65 -15.50 18.80
N ASP A 154 12.97 -14.48 19.58
CA ASP A 154 14.31 -14.25 20.14
C ASP A 154 14.36 -14.80 21.58
N PRO A 155 15.10 -15.89 21.84
CA PRO A 155 15.17 -16.47 23.18
C PRO A 155 15.95 -15.61 24.18
N ILE A 156 16.84 -14.74 23.72
CA ILE A 156 17.61 -13.82 24.58
C ILE A 156 16.70 -12.69 25.05
N LYS A 157 15.94 -12.10 24.12
CA LYS A 157 15.01 -10.99 24.42
C LYS A 157 13.67 -11.48 24.98
N ARG A 158 13.40 -12.78 24.88
CA ARG A 158 12.12 -13.44 25.19
C ARG A 158 10.95 -12.74 24.49
N PHE A 159 11.11 -12.46 23.20
CA PHE A 159 10.21 -11.60 22.43
C PHE A 159 10.12 -12.07 20.98
N TRP A 160 8.92 -12.00 20.40
CA TRP A 160 8.69 -12.24 18.97
C TRP A 160 8.86 -10.94 18.19
N HIS A 161 9.66 -10.95 17.13
CA HIS A 161 9.89 -9.76 16.31
C HIS A 161 9.70 -10.09 14.83
N ALA A 162 9.37 -9.06 14.04
CA ALA A 162 9.26 -9.16 12.59
C ALA A 162 10.57 -9.65 11.98
N ASN A 163 10.48 -10.65 11.10
CA ASN A 163 11.62 -11.32 10.50
C ASN A 163 11.48 -11.33 8.97
N PRO A 164 11.97 -10.28 8.27
CA PRO A 164 12.12 -10.31 6.82
C PRO A 164 13.22 -11.30 6.43
N ALA A 165 12.81 -12.55 6.23
CA ALA A 165 13.68 -13.72 6.11
C ALA A 165 14.65 -13.65 4.92
N ASN A 166 14.39 -12.80 3.92
CA ASN A 166 15.29 -12.59 2.79
C ASN A 166 16.12 -11.30 2.94
N THR A 167 15.50 -10.21 3.39
CA THR A 167 16.16 -8.90 3.48
C THR A 167 17.26 -8.86 4.53
N LEU A 168 17.03 -9.42 5.73
CA LEU A 168 18.03 -9.41 6.80
C LEU A 168 19.30 -10.21 6.43
N PRO A 169 19.20 -11.48 5.97
CA PRO A 169 20.38 -12.22 5.55
C PRO A 169 21.10 -11.58 4.37
N TYR A 170 20.37 -10.98 3.42
CA TYR A 170 20.98 -10.30 2.29
C TYR A 170 21.81 -9.09 2.71
N LEU A 171 21.27 -8.25 3.61
CA LEU A 171 22.03 -7.16 4.22
C LEU A 171 23.28 -7.71 4.93
N ASP A 172 23.17 -8.82 5.66
CA ASP A 172 24.32 -9.46 6.31
C ASP A 172 25.39 -9.98 5.36
N ILE A 173 25.02 -10.41 4.15
CA ILE A 173 25.96 -10.94 3.17
C ILE A 173 26.73 -9.81 2.47
N ILE A 174 26.10 -8.67 2.26
CA ILE A 174 26.73 -7.52 1.57
C ILE A 174 28.01 -7.05 2.26
N LYS A 175 28.13 -7.24 3.58
CA LYS A 175 29.36 -6.90 4.33
C LYS A 175 30.60 -7.70 3.90
N TYR A 176 30.40 -8.81 3.20
CA TYR A 176 31.47 -9.67 2.69
C TYR A 176 31.76 -9.43 1.21
N LEU A 177 30.95 -8.61 0.52
CA LEU A 177 31.23 -8.24 -0.85
C LEU A 177 32.35 -7.18 -0.88
N PRO A 178 33.32 -7.28 -1.81
CA PRO A 178 34.33 -6.25 -1.97
C PRO A 178 33.73 -5.05 -2.72
N VAL A 179 32.80 -4.35 -2.07
CA VAL A 179 31.96 -3.29 -2.66
C VAL A 179 32.83 -2.25 -3.37
N GLU A 180 33.90 -1.76 -2.73
CA GLU A 180 34.83 -0.80 -3.35
C GLU A 180 35.49 -1.33 -4.64
N THR A 181 35.77 -2.63 -4.71
CA THR A 181 36.35 -3.24 -5.93
C THR A 181 35.30 -3.36 -7.02
N VAL A 182 34.08 -3.75 -6.66
CA VAL A 182 32.94 -3.85 -7.59
C VAL A 182 32.59 -2.46 -8.13
N ALA A 183 32.47 -1.46 -7.25
CA ALA A 183 32.25 -0.06 -7.59
C ALA A 183 33.29 0.46 -8.59
N LYS A 184 34.59 0.26 -8.32
CA LYS A 184 35.67 0.64 -9.26
C LYS A 184 35.56 -0.03 -10.63
N ILE A 185 35.17 -1.30 -10.68
CA ILE A 185 34.96 -2.03 -11.94
C ILE A 185 33.76 -1.45 -12.69
N LEU A 186 32.64 -1.21 -12.01
CA LEU A 186 31.44 -0.62 -12.61
C LEU A 186 31.72 0.78 -13.15
N SER A 187 32.40 1.62 -12.36
CA SER A 187 32.84 2.95 -12.76
C SER A 187 33.73 2.92 -14.01
N PHE A 188 34.64 1.94 -14.10
CA PHE A 188 35.50 1.74 -15.28
C PHE A 188 34.69 1.41 -16.55
N PHE A 189 33.57 0.69 -16.42
CA PHE A 189 32.66 0.40 -17.53
C PHE A 189 31.63 1.51 -17.79
N GLY A 190 31.71 2.65 -17.10
CA GLY A 190 30.79 3.78 -17.24
C GLY A 190 29.49 3.64 -16.44
N LEU A 191 29.37 2.63 -15.58
CA LEU A 191 28.19 2.36 -14.74
C LEU A 191 28.27 3.09 -13.39
N ARG A 192 28.52 4.40 -13.43
CA ARG A 192 28.72 5.21 -12.22
C ARG A 192 27.49 5.24 -11.31
N ASP A 193 26.31 5.37 -11.88
CA ASP A 193 25.08 5.38 -11.07
C ASP A 193 24.90 4.11 -10.20
N ILE A 194 25.46 2.98 -10.66
CA ILE A 194 25.44 1.69 -9.94
C ILE A 194 26.50 1.68 -8.84
N ASP A 195 27.64 2.35 -9.04
CA ASP A 195 28.70 2.45 -8.04
C ASP A 195 28.23 3.25 -6.81
N GLU A 196 27.63 4.44 -7.03
CA GLU A 196 27.07 5.29 -5.99
C GLU A 196 25.99 4.56 -5.20
N PHE A 197 25.11 3.82 -5.87
CA PHE A 197 24.09 2.99 -5.22
C PHE A 197 24.70 1.96 -4.26
N LEU A 198 25.73 1.23 -4.71
CA LEU A 198 26.33 0.18 -3.88
C LEU A 198 27.06 0.74 -2.66
N GLU A 199 27.67 1.92 -2.81
CA GLU A 199 28.30 2.65 -1.71
C GLU A 199 27.25 3.12 -0.69
N ASP A 200 26.18 3.79 -1.15
CA ASP A 200 25.07 4.26 -0.32
C ASP A 200 24.33 3.10 0.39
N PHE A 201 24.03 2.03 -0.35
CA PHE A 201 23.37 0.86 0.22
C PHE A 201 24.26 0.22 1.31
N ASN A 202 25.58 0.16 1.09
CA ASN A 202 26.51 -0.39 2.07
C ASN A 202 26.69 0.54 3.28
N SER A 203 26.71 1.87 3.10
CA SER A 203 26.79 2.83 4.21
C SER A 203 25.54 2.79 5.09
N ASP A 204 24.37 2.66 4.48
CA ASP A 204 23.08 2.72 5.17
C ASP A 204 22.67 1.35 5.74
N ARG A 205 23.46 0.29 5.51
CA ARG A 205 23.13 -1.10 5.88
C ARG A 205 22.72 -1.26 7.35
N GLU A 206 23.50 -0.75 8.29
CA GLU A 206 23.23 -0.94 9.72
C GLU A 206 22.03 -0.10 10.19
N GLU A 207 21.78 1.05 9.58
CA GLU A 207 20.54 1.82 9.80
C GLU A 207 19.34 1.05 9.25
N ASN A 208 19.42 0.57 8.00
CA ASN A 208 18.39 -0.22 7.35
C ASN A 208 18.02 -1.45 8.17
N LYS A 209 18.99 -2.22 8.68
CA LYS A 209 18.74 -3.38 9.55
C LYS A 209 17.92 -3.02 10.78
N LYS A 210 18.18 -1.87 11.40
CA LYS A 210 17.45 -1.44 12.61
C LYS A 210 16.02 -1.01 12.30
N LEU A 211 15.76 -0.53 11.10
CA LEU A 211 14.43 -0.14 10.63
C LEU A 211 13.54 -1.33 10.20
N LEU A 212 14.09 -2.54 10.07
CA LEU A 212 13.34 -3.75 9.70
C LEU A 212 12.59 -4.41 10.88
N PHE A 213 12.84 -3.96 12.10
CA PHE A 213 12.22 -4.49 13.32
C PHE A 213 10.92 -3.77 13.65
N LEU A 214 9.95 -3.91 12.73
CA LEU A 214 8.66 -3.22 12.77
C LEU A 214 7.74 -3.82 13.85
N PRO A 215 6.95 -2.99 14.56
CA PRO A 215 5.85 -3.48 15.37
C PRO A 215 4.72 -3.98 14.45
N PRO A 216 3.73 -4.70 15.00
CA PRO A 216 2.47 -4.94 14.32
C PRO A 216 1.81 -3.61 13.89
N ASP A 217 1.00 -3.66 12.85
CA ASP A 217 0.43 -2.47 12.24
C ASP A 217 -1.07 -2.63 11.92
N HIS A 218 -1.74 -1.49 11.88
CA HIS A 218 -3.18 -1.40 11.65
C HIS A 218 -3.57 -1.81 10.24
N ASP A 219 -2.70 -1.53 9.28
CA ASP A 219 -2.94 -1.73 7.86
C ASP A 219 -3.01 -3.24 7.52
N THR A 220 -2.03 -4.01 7.97
CA THR A 220 -2.01 -5.46 7.87
C THR A 220 -3.20 -6.08 8.58
N SER A 221 -3.44 -5.66 9.83
CA SER A 221 -4.50 -6.22 10.66
C SER A 221 -5.88 -6.00 10.03
N ILE A 222 -6.11 -4.83 9.44
CA ILE A 222 -7.40 -4.51 8.83
C ILE A 222 -7.59 -5.10 7.44
N VAL A 223 -6.55 -5.17 6.61
CA VAL A 223 -6.62 -5.87 5.32
C VAL A 223 -6.95 -7.34 5.52
N HIS A 224 -6.38 -7.98 6.54
CA HIS A 224 -6.73 -9.34 6.93
C HIS A 224 -8.18 -9.47 7.45
N LEU A 225 -8.67 -8.50 8.23
CA LEU A 225 -10.09 -8.47 8.66
C LEU A 225 -11.04 -8.30 7.47
N ALA A 226 -10.70 -7.44 6.52
CA ALA A 226 -11.48 -7.21 5.30
C ALA A 226 -11.53 -8.47 4.43
N PHE A 227 -10.43 -9.23 4.33
CA PHE A 227 -10.42 -10.54 3.68
C PHE A 227 -11.41 -11.51 4.34
N GLY A 228 -11.42 -11.59 5.67
CA GLY A 228 -12.38 -12.40 6.41
C GLY A 228 -13.84 -11.97 6.18
N ALA A 229 -14.11 -10.67 6.09
CA ALA A 229 -15.43 -10.14 5.73
C ALA A 229 -15.86 -10.54 4.31
N THR A 230 -14.95 -10.51 3.34
CA THR A 230 -15.22 -10.99 1.99
C THR A 230 -15.51 -12.51 1.98
N LEU A 231 -14.74 -13.31 2.72
CA LEU A 231 -15.02 -14.75 2.88
C LEU A 231 -16.36 -15.01 3.56
N LYS A 232 -16.73 -14.22 4.57
CA LYS A 232 -18.02 -14.34 5.27
C LYS A 232 -19.19 -14.17 4.30
N ASN A 233 -19.13 -13.16 3.44
CA ASN A 233 -20.16 -12.92 2.42
C ASN A 233 -20.28 -14.11 1.44
N LEU A 234 -19.19 -14.85 1.23
CA LEU A 234 -19.13 -16.02 0.35
C LEU A 234 -19.09 -17.36 1.11
N GLN A 235 -19.50 -17.39 2.38
CA GLN A 235 -19.40 -18.60 3.23
C GLN A 235 -20.17 -19.81 2.68
N ALA A 236 -21.20 -19.59 1.86
CA ALA A 236 -21.93 -20.68 1.21
C ALA A 236 -21.11 -21.37 0.11
N THR A 237 -20.24 -20.60 -0.56
CA THR A 237 -19.34 -21.08 -1.62
C THR A 237 -18.02 -21.59 -1.05
N PHE A 238 -17.51 -20.97 0.01
CA PHE A 238 -16.23 -21.31 0.65
C PHE A 238 -16.40 -21.65 2.14
N PRO A 239 -17.21 -22.68 2.48
CA PRO A 239 -17.56 -22.96 3.87
C PRO A 239 -16.36 -23.36 4.72
N HIS A 240 -15.42 -24.14 4.20
CA HIS A 240 -14.26 -24.60 4.96
C HIS A 240 -13.24 -23.48 5.13
N ALA A 241 -12.95 -22.72 4.07
CA ALA A 241 -12.06 -21.57 4.16
C ALA A 241 -12.57 -20.53 5.17
N TRP A 242 -13.86 -20.23 5.16
CA TRP A 242 -14.49 -19.36 6.17
C TRP A 242 -14.32 -19.93 7.59
N GLN A 243 -14.63 -21.21 7.81
CA GLN A 243 -14.52 -21.84 9.14
C GLN A 243 -13.08 -21.80 9.68
N VAL A 244 -12.08 -22.08 8.84
CA VAL A 244 -10.67 -22.04 9.22
C VAL A 244 -10.24 -20.60 9.57
N TRP A 245 -10.65 -19.62 8.77
CA TRP A 245 -10.36 -18.22 9.05
C TRP A 245 -11.01 -17.75 10.36
N ASP A 246 -12.28 -18.08 10.56
CA ASP A 246 -13.05 -17.74 11.77
C ASP A 246 -12.38 -18.32 13.03
N ALA A 247 -12.08 -19.62 13.02
CA ALA A 247 -11.46 -20.31 14.14
C ALA A 247 -10.11 -19.73 14.56
N ARG A 248 -9.37 -19.13 13.61
CA ARG A 248 -8.07 -18.48 13.85
C ARG A 248 -8.19 -17.03 14.32
N ASN A 249 -9.39 -16.45 14.25
CA ASN A 249 -9.67 -15.05 14.58
C ASN A 249 -10.80 -14.91 15.62
N PRO A 250 -10.66 -15.51 16.82
CA PRO A 250 -11.75 -15.58 17.79
C PRO A 250 -12.11 -14.22 18.42
N LYS A 251 -11.24 -13.21 18.35
CA LYS A 251 -11.48 -11.87 18.94
C LYS A 251 -11.22 -10.75 17.94
N ARG A 252 -12.05 -10.70 16.90
CA ARG A 252 -11.95 -9.74 15.79
C ARG A 252 -12.04 -8.29 16.24
N ILE A 253 -12.84 -8.02 17.28
CA ILE A 253 -12.99 -6.68 17.88
C ILE A 253 -11.67 -6.12 18.44
N SER A 254 -10.65 -6.95 18.67
CA SER A 254 -9.33 -6.49 19.09
C SER A 254 -8.69 -5.49 18.13
N VAL A 255 -9.05 -5.50 16.84
CA VAL A 255 -8.60 -4.49 15.86
C VAL A 255 -9.19 -3.12 16.20
N PHE A 256 -10.46 -3.05 16.60
CA PHE A 256 -11.12 -1.80 17.01
C PHE A 256 -10.58 -1.30 18.36
N GLU A 257 -10.32 -2.22 19.29
CA GLU A 257 -9.63 -1.87 20.54
C GLU A 257 -8.24 -1.28 20.28
N ALA A 258 -7.51 -1.81 19.32
CA ALA A 258 -6.23 -1.25 18.91
C ALA A 258 -6.42 0.16 18.32
N PHE A 259 -7.40 0.39 17.44
CA PHE A 259 -7.65 1.73 16.88
C PHE A 259 -7.90 2.76 17.99
N LYS A 260 -8.71 2.42 19.00
CA LYS A 260 -8.93 3.29 20.15
C LYS A 260 -7.65 3.59 20.90
N HIS A 261 -6.86 2.56 21.21
CA HIS A 261 -5.66 2.70 22.02
C HIS A 261 -4.54 3.49 21.32
N TYR A 262 -4.38 3.34 20.00
CA TYR A 262 -3.28 3.95 19.24
C TYR A 262 -3.68 5.13 18.35
N SER A 263 -4.95 5.54 18.35
CA SER A 263 -5.42 6.67 17.54
C SER A 263 -4.74 7.99 17.92
N TYR A 264 -4.44 8.79 16.89
CA TYR A 264 -3.94 10.15 17.04
C TYR A 264 -5.08 11.08 17.43
N ARG A 265 -4.96 11.72 18.59
CA ARG A 265 -5.92 12.65 19.19
C ARG A 265 -5.23 13.99 19.50
N PRO A 266 -5.13 14.93 18.54
CA PRO A 266 -4.36 16.17 18.69
C PRO A 266 -4.82 17.09 19.82
N PHE A 267 -6.08 16.97 20.25
CA PHE A 267 -6.66 17.79 21.32
C PHE A 267 -6.66 17.09 22.69
N SER A 268 -6.14 15.86 22.76
CA SER A 268 -6.00 15.12 24.01
C SER A 268 -4.83 15.67 24.85
N ASN A 269 -4.93 15.51 26.18
CA ASN A 269 -3.82 15.76 27.11
C ASN A 269 -2.91 14.52 27.28
N ASP A 270 -3.29 13.39 26.69
CA ASP A 270 -2.49 12.17 26.69
C ASP A 270 -1.38 12.24 25.64
N ASP A 271 -0.14 12.18 26.10
CA ASP A 271 1.06 12.26 25.29
C ASP A 271 1.22 11.12 24.29
N ASP A 272 0.73 9.91 24.65
CA ASP A 272 0.76 8.75 23.76
C ASP A 272 -0.19 8.92 22.58
N ALA A 273 -1.26 9.69 22.76
CA ALA A 273 -2.29 9.91 21.76
C ALA A 273 -2.11 11.24 21.00
N ASN A 274 -1.54 12.27 21.61
CA ASN A 274 -1.42 13.60 21.00
C ASN A 274 -0.09 13.86 20.29
N SER A 275 0.81 12.88 20.22
CA SER A 275 2.11 13.02 19.57
C SER A 275 2.12 12.31 18.20
N ILE A 276 2.62 12.98 17.17
CA ILE A 276 2.63 12.45 15.79
C ILE A 276 3.89 12.84 15.01
N ASP A 277 4.20 12.07 13.97
CA ASP A 277 5.20 12.39 12.95
C ASP A 277 4.99 13.82 12.38
N PRO A 278 6.03 14.68 12.36
CA PRO A 278 5.94 16.04 11.84
C PRO A 278 5.47 16.13 10.38
N ARG A 279 5.72 15.11 9.55
CA ARG A 279 5.22 15.03 8.17
C ARG A 279 3.71 14.85 8.14
N SER A 280 3.20 13.97 9.01
CA SER A 280 1.76 13.77 9.17
C SER A 280 1.11 15.06 9.63
N TYR A 281 1.67 15.72 10.66
CA TYR A 281 1.14 17.00 11.11
C TYR A 281 1.14 18.06 10.00
N PHE A 282 2.22 18.14 9.22
CA PHE A 282 2.35 19.12 8.14
C PHE A 282 1.18 19.05 7.15
N TYR A 283 0.85 17.87 6.61
CA TYR A 283 -0.24 17.76 5.63
C TYR A 283 -1.64 17.79 6.30
N LEU A 284 -1.73 17.40 7.58
CA LEU A 284 -2.99 17.41 8.34
C LEU A 284 -3.38 18.79 8.86
N ARG A 285 -2.45 19.74 9.02
CA ARG A 285 -2.67 20.99 9.78
C ARG A 285 -3.95 21.72 9.39
N HIS A 286 -4.26 21.85 8.10
CA HIS A 286 -5.45 22.57 7.64
C HIS A 286 -6.76 21.83 7.94
N PHE A 287 -6.74 20.50 7.93
CA PHE A 287 -7.86 19.70 8.42
C PHE A 287 -8.06 19.89 9.93
N LEU A 288 -6.97 19.93 10.70
CA LEU A 288 -7.01 20.16 12.15
C LEU A 288 -7.50 21.58 12.50
N ASP A 289 -7.05 22.59 11.76
CA ASP A 289 -7.49 23.98 11.90
C ASP A 289 -9.00 24.08 11.68
N HIS A 290 -9.51 23.42 10.64
CA HIS A 290 -10.94 23.40 10.31
C HIS A 290 -11.77 22.68 11.38
N ALA A 291 -11.28 21.54 11.88
CA ALA A 291 -11.92 20.83 12.98
C ALA A 291 -11.96 21.69 14.25
N ARG A 292 -10.83 22.33 14.59
CA ARG A 292 -10.71 23.20 15.76
C ARG A 292 -11.65 24.40 15.68
N ALA A 293 -11.72 25.06 14.52
CA ALA A 293 -12.59 26.22 14.29
C ALA A 293 -14.08 25.88 14.45
N LYS A 294 -14.46 24.63 14.18
CA LYS A 294 -15.83 24.12 14.37
C LYS A 294 -16.09 23.57 15.78
N GLY A 295 -15.08 23.55 16.66
CA GLY A 295 -15.19 22.92 17.97
C GLY A 295 -15.30 21.39 17.91
N ASN A 296 -14.89 20.77 16.80
CA ASN A 296 -14.93 19.33 16.63
C ASN A 296 -13.66 18.71 17.24
N ASP A 297 -13.82 17.65 18.01
CA ASP A 297 -12.71 16.81 18.44
C ASP A 297 -12.28 15.85 17.32
N VAL A 298 -11.03 15.38 17.36
CA VAL A 298 -10.40 14.57 16.30
C VAL A 298 -9.76 13.32 16.88
N ALA A 299 -10.12 12.16 16.33
CA ALA A 299 -9.44 10.89 16.54
C ALA A 299 -9.16 10.21 15.18
N LEU A 300 -7.90 9.95 14.86
CA LEU A 300 -7.48 9.44 13.56
C LEU A 300 -6.72 8.12 13.68
N ILE A 301 -6.90 7.26 12.69
CA ILE A 301 -6.20 5.98 12.59
C ILE A 301 -4.72 6.23 12.28
N THR A 302 -3.85 5.60 13.05
CA THR A 302 -2.41 5.63 12.85
C THR A 302 -1.92 4.32 12.24
N THR A 303 -0.67 4.28 11.80
CA THR A 303 -0.12 3.09 11.14
C THR A 303 0.25 1.98 12.12
N TRP A 304 1.00 2.30 13.18
CA TRP A 304 1.59 1.29 14.05
C TRP A 304 0.70 0.96 15.25
N VAL A 305 0.67 -0.31 15.64
CA VAL A 305 0.01 -0.79 16.87
C VAL A 305 1.03 -0.71 18.02
N GLN A 306 1.53 0.50 18.25
CA GLN A 306 2.50 0.85 19.30
C GLN A 306 2.38 2.36 19.62
N ASN A 307 2.49 2.73 20.90
CA ASN A 307 2.57 4.13 21.35
C ASN A 307 3.96 4.43 21.95
N LEU A 308 4.21 5.66 22.41
CA LEU A 308 5.51 6.08 22.93
C LEU A 308 5.89 5.33 24.20
N SER A 309 4.93 5.12 25.11
CA SER A 309 5.14 4.35 26.35
C SER A 309 5.54 2.91 26.06
N GLU A 310 4.86 2.24 25.13
CA GLU A 310 5.19 0.88 24.71
C GLU A 310 6.53 0.81 23.99
N GLN A 311 6.83 1.79 23.13
CA GLN A 311 8.12 1.88 22.44
C GLN A 311 9.29 1.97 23.43
N LYS A 312 9.17 2.75 24.50
CA LYS A 312 10.20 2.85 25.56
C LYS A 312 10.54 1.50 26.19
N LEU A 313 9.56 0.60 26.27
CA LEU A 313 9.71 -0.74 26.82
C LEU A 313 10.19 -1.77 25.78
N GLN A 314 9.85 -1.57 24.51
CA GLN A 314 10.01 -2.57 23.46
C GLN A 314 11.17 -2.30 22.51
N TYR A 315 11.73 -1.09 22.42
CA TYR A 315 12.79 -0.79 21.45
C TYR A 315 14.02 -1.69 21.63
N LYS A 316 14.44 -1.96 22.88
CA LYS A 316 15.56 -2.90 23.18
C LYS A 316 15.24 -4.34 22.80
N LYS A 317 13.95 -4.67 22.66
CA LYS A 317 13.47 -5.99 22.24
C LYS A 317 13.42 -6.15 20.72
N GLY A 318 13.69 -5.09 19.96
CA GLY A 318 13.60 -5.10 18.49
C GLY A 318 12.16 -4.96 18.00
N SER A 319 11.41 -4.02 18.57
CA SER A 319 10.11 -3.57 18.05
C SER A 319 10.04 -2.06 18.24
N THR A 320 10.12 -1.31 17.14
CA THR A 320 10.13 0.15 17.17
C THR A 320 9.38 0.72 15.97
N MET A 321 8.54 1.73 16.20
CA MET A 321 7.96 2.51 15.11
C MET A 321 9.08 3.08 14.23
N VAL A 322 8.85 3.12 12.93
CA VAL A 322 9.80 3.74 11.98
C VAL A 322 10.00 5.20 12.37
N ARG A 323 11.26 5.59 12.60
CA ARG A 323 11.66 6.92 13.12
C ARG A 323 11.10 7.26 14.50
N GLY A 324 10.71 6.24 15.28
CA GLY A 324 10.39 6.36 16.70
C GLY A 324 9.06 7.05 17.00
N ILE A 325 8.18 7.26 16.02
CA ILE A 325 6.89 7.93 16.22
C ILE A 325 5.84 7.37 15.26
N ASN A 326 4.58 7.42 15.70
CA ASN A 326 3.47 7.00 14.85
C ASN A 326 3.14 8.06 13.79
N ASN A 327 2.43 7.66 12.76
CA ASN A 327 2.06 8.51 11.64
C ASN A 327 0.62 8.21 11.21
N VAL A 328 -0.01 9.18 10.56
CA VAL A 328 -1.24 9.00 9.79
C VAL A 328 -0.83 8.90 8.33
N CYS A 329 -1.22 7.82 7.67
CA CYS A 329 -1.05 7.60 6.23
C CYS A 329 -2.44 7.39 5.62
N LEU A 330 -2.77 8.13 4.55
CA LEU A 330 -4.14 8.08 4.03
C LEU A 330 -4.50 6.74 3.38
N GLY A 331 -3.53 6.00 2.83
CA GLY A 331 -3.78 4.63 2.33
C GLY A 331 -4.15 3.67 3.47
N VAL A 332 -3.43 3.74 4.60
CA VAL A 332 -3.78 2.98 5.82
C VAL A 332 -5.16 3.38 6.32
N THR A 333 -5.44 4.69 6.38
CA THR A 333 -6.75 5.20 6.77
C THR A 333 -7.86 4.71 5.83
N ALA A 334 -7.64 4.66 4.52
CA ALA A 334 -8.61 4.18 3.53
C ALA A 334 -8.89 2.67 3.70
N ASN A 335 -7.85 1.85 3.83
CA ASN A 335 -7.99 0.42 4.14
C ASN A 335 -8.72 0.22 5.47
N ALA A 336 -8.45 1.07 6.46
CA ALA A 336 -9.06 0.97 7.76
C ALA A 336 -10.56 1.28 7.75
N VAL A 337 -10.96 2.37 7.08
CA VAL A 337 -12.37 2.70 6.84
C VAL A 337 -13.06 1.56 6.09
N LEU A 338 -12.46 1.05 5.00
CA LEU A 338 -13.01 -0.08 4.24
C LEU A 338 -13.22 -1.33 5.11
N GLY A 339 -12.21 -1.69 5.91
CA GLY A 339 -12.29 -2.89 6.74
C GLY A 339 -13.31 -2.76 7.88
N ILE A 340 -13.45 -1.58 8.48
CA ILE A 340 -14.55 -1.30 9.41
C ILE A 340 -15.89 -1.51 8.68
N THR A 341 -16.10 -0.82 7.55
CA THR A 341 -17.33 -0.92 6.75
C THR A 341 -17.68 -2.38 6.42
N ARG A 342 -16.75 -3.12 5.82
CA ARG A 342 -16.97 -4.52 5.41
C ARG A 342 -17.21 -5.45 6.59
N SER A 343 -16.48 -5.28 7.69
CA SER A 343 -16.63 -6.16 8.85
C SER A 343 -18.03 -6.04 9.47
N ILE A 344 -18.60 -4.83 9.50
CA ILE A 344 -19.96 -4.62 9.97
C ILE A 344 -20.98 -5.08 8.93
N LEU A 345 -20.78 -4.73 7.65
CA LEU A 345 -21.75 -5.05 6.61
C LEU A 345 -21.93 -6.56 6.39
N SER A 346 -20.85 -7.34 6.59
CA SER A 346 -20.84 -8.80 6.49
C SER A 346 -21.31 -9.52 7.77
N GLY A 347 -21.48 -8.81 8.88
CA GLY A 347 -21.73 -9.40 10.20
C GLY A 347 -20.52 -10.14 10.78
N VAL A 348 -19.30 -9.84 10.31
CA VAL A 348 -18.07 -10.32 10.96
C VAL A 348 -17.88 -9.67 12.32
N ILE A 349 -18.31 -8.42 12.45
CA ILE A 349 -18.46 -7.67 13.69
C ILE A 349 -19.90 -7.14 13.72
N GLU A 350 -20.55 -7.19 14.87
CA GLU A 350 -21.93 -6.72 14.99
C GLU A 350 -21.98 -5.18 15.02
N GLU A 351 -22.97 -4.60 14.35
CA GLU A 351 -23.08 -3.15 14.17
C GLU A 351 -23.15 -2.36 15.48
N PHE A 352 -23.87 -2.88 16.48
CA PHE A 352 -23.98 -2.23 17.80
C PHE A 352 -22.61 -2.07 18.49
N GLN A 353 -21.62 -2.93 18.20
CA GLN A 353 -20.29 -2.83 18.79
C GLN A 353 -19.53 -1.58 18.32
N LEU A 354 -19.92 -1.00 17.17
CA LEU A 354 -19.42 0.26 16.68
C LEU A 354 -20.29 1.43 17.17
N GLU A 355 -21.61 1.32 17.09
CA GLU A 355 -22.56 2.39 17.43
C GLU A 355 -22.55 2.74 18.93
N GLU A 356 -22.38 1.74 19.80
CA GLU A 356 -22.32 1.93 21.26
C GLU A 356 -20.93 2.34 21.75
N ASP A 357 -19.93 2.41 20.86
CA ASP A 357 -18.57 2.84 21.17
C ASP A 357 -18.31 4.26 20.62
N PRO A 358 -18.38 5.31 21.47
CA PRO A 358 -18.26 6.69 21.02
C PRO A 358 -16.92 7.00 20.36
N LEU A 359 -15.82 6.41 20.85
CA LEU A 359 -14.49 6.68 20.32
C LEU A 359 -14.29 6.00 18.97
N MET A 360 -14.76 4.75 18.81
CA MET A 360 -14.72 4.09 17.50
C MET A 360 -15.61 4.77 16.47
N THR A 361 -16.81 5.20 16.87
CA THR A 361 -17.69 6.02 16.02
C THR A 361 -16.99 7.30 15.57
N GLN A 362 -16.35 8.01 16.50
CA GLN A 362 -15.56 9.21 16.20
C GLN A 362 -14.40 8.90 15.24
N ILE A 363 -13.64 7.84 15.49
CA ILE A 363 -12.51 7.42 14.63
C ILE A 363 -12.99 7.14 13.20
N TYR A 364 -14.10 6.41 13.04
CA TYR A 364 -14.64 6.05 11.73
C TYR A 364 -15.12 7.30 10.94
N LEU A 365 -15.86 8.20 11.61
CA LEU A 365 -16.33 9.45 11.02
C LEU A 365 -15.19 10.42 10.68
N ASN A 366 -14.26 10.64 11.62
CA ASN A 366 -13.12 11.55 11.42
C ASN A 366 -12.18 11.05 10.32
N SER A 367 -11.91 9.74 10.28
CA SER A 367 -11.11 9.13 9.22
C SER A 367 -11.77 9.30 7.86
N SER A 368 -13.08 9.07 7.76
CA SER A 368 -13.83 9.29 6.50
C SER A 368 -13.84 10.76 6.08
N THR A 369 -14.00 11.67 7.04
CA THR A 369 -13.95 13.12 6.78
C THR A 369 -12.56 13.56 6.33
N LEU A 370 -11.50 12.99 6.92
CA LEU A 370 -10.13 13.26 6.51
C LEU A 370 -9.88 12.80 5.07
N LEU A 371 -10.34 11.60 4.71
CA LEU A 371 -10.22 11.07 3.34
C LEU A 371 -10.90 12.00 2.33
N ALA A 372 -12.16 12.38 2.58
CA ALA A 372 -12.90 13.32 1.74
C ALA A 372 -12.17 14.67 1.62
N TYR A 373 -11.77 15.26 2.75
CA TYR A 373 -11.03 16.52 2.78
C TYR A 373 -9.76 16.46 1.93
N GLN A 374 -8.98 15.39 2.04
CA GLN A 374 -7.72 15.24 1.32
C GLN A 374 -7.94 14.99 -0.17
N LEU A 375 -8.98 14.27 -0.56
CA LEU A 375 -9.38 14.12 -1.96
C LEU A 375 -9.74 15.47 -2.59
N ASP A 376 -10.55 16.28 -1.89
CA ASP A 376 -11.05 17.57 -2.38
C ASP A 376 -10.00 18.68 -2.37
N THR A 377 -8.97 18.55 -1.52
CA THR A 377 -7.87 19.51 -1.41
C THR A 377 -6.60 19.04 -2.12
N ASN A 378 -6.71 18.05 -3.02
CA ASN A 378 -5.58 17.55 -3.80
C ASN A 378 -4.39 17.10 -2.92
N LEU A 379 -4.69 16.38 -1.84
CA LEU A 379 -3.73 15.90 -0.84
C LEU A 379 -2.89 17.03 -0.23
N THR A 380 -3.46 18.24 -0.14
CA THR A 380 -2.78 19.49 0.25
C THR A 380 -1.50 19.79 -0.56
N GLY A 381 -1.43 19.28 -1.78
CA GLY A 381 -0.27 19.42 -2.67
C GLY A 381 0.96 18.60 -2.26
N ARG A 382 0.84 17.71 -1.27
CA ARG A 382 1.93 16.87 -0.74
C ARG A 382 1.58 15.39 -0.72
N PRO A 383 1.33 14.79 -1.90
CA PRO A 383 1.04 13.36 -2.00
C PRO A 383 2.18 12.51 -1.45
N ASP A 384 3.43 12.95 -1.50
CA ASP A 384 4.58 12.24 -0.93
C ASP A 384 4.54 12.09 0.60
N LEU A 385 3.85 13.00 1.30
CA LEU A 385 3.69 12.95 2.76
C LEU A 385 2.38 12.27 3.18
N ALA A 386 1.27 12.60 2.53
CA ALA A 386 -0.04 11.99 2.80
C ALA A 386 -0.05 10.50 2.40
N LEU A 387 0.60 10.24 1.27
CA LEU A 387 1.05 9.03 0.59
C LEU A 387 1.99 8.05 1.27
N LEU A 388 2.18 8.13 2.59
CA LEU A 388 3.45 7.73 3.19
C LEU A 388 3.94 6.33 2.79
N TYR A 389 3.04 5.35 2.68
CA TYR A 389 3.36 3.98 2.24
C TYR A 389 2.80 3.60 0.86
N TYR A 390 1.93 4.41 0.27
CA TYR A 390 1.18 4.06 -0.96
C TYR A 390 1.41 5.12 -2.04
N PRO A 391 2.50 5.02 -2.82
CA PRO A 391 2.99 6.16 -3.60
C PRO A 391 2.06 6.53 -4.77
N THR A 392 1.25 5.59 -5.24
CA THR A 392 0.31 5.78 -6.35
C THR A 392 -0.99 6.42 -5.85
N ARG A 393 -1.33 7.60 -6.38
CA ARG A 393 -2.58 8.29 -6.05
C ARG A 393 -3.81 7.54 -6.54
N VAL A 394 -3.77 6.96 -7.74
CA VAL A 394 -4.92 6.19 -8.25
C VAL A 394 -5.19 4.95 -7.38
N GLN A 395 -4.18 4.40 -6.72
CA GLN A 395 -4.34 3.32 -5.74
C GLN A 395 -5.08 3.81 -4.48
N PHE A 396 -4.72 4.99 -3.96
CA PHE A 396 -5.44 5.61 -2.85
C PHE A 396 -6.92 5.87 -3.18
N GLU A 397 -7.20 6.40 -4.37
CA GLU A 397 -8.57 6.66 -4.82
C GLU A 397 -9.36 5.36 -5.01
N TRP A 398 -8.72 4.32 -5.53
CA TRP A 398 -9.29 2.98 -5.59
C TRP A 398 -9.64 2.44 -4.21
N MET A 399 -8.76 2.58 -3.21
CA MET A 399 -9.03 2.16 -1.83
C MET A 399 -10.27 2.84 -1.25
N VAL A 400 -10.42 4.17 -1.45
CA VAL A 400 -11.61 4.90 -0.99
C VAL A 400 -12.87 4.48 -1.76
N SER A 401 -12.77 4.27 -3.08
CA SER A 401 -13.90 3.87 -3.92
C SER A 401 -14.51 2.53 -3.49
N ARG A 402 -13.70 1.61 -2.94
CA ARG A 402 -14.20 0.33 -2.42
C ARG A 402 -15.17 0.54 -1.27
N THR A 403 -14.89 1.47 -0.35
CA THR A 403 -15.84 1.81 0.73
C THR A 403 -17.15 2.34 0.18
N ILE A 404 -17.07 3.24 -0.81
CA ILE A 404 -18.26 3.81 -1.48
C ILE A 404 -19.11 2.68 -2.10
N ALA A 405 -18.48 1.75 -2.82
CA ALA A 405 -19.16 0.64 -3.47
C ALA A 405 -19.86 -0.30 -2.46
N GLU A 406 -19.20 -0.64 -1.35
CA GLU A 406 -19.77 -1.48 -0.29
C GLU A 406 -21.00 -0.83 0.36
N LEU A 407 -20.90 0.47 0.67
CA LEU A 407 -22.01 1.23 1.24
C LEU A 407 -23.16 1.38 0.24
N GLU A 408 -22.87 1.65 -1.04
CA GLU A 408 -23.91 1.74 -2.07
C GLU A 408 -24.63 0.40 -2.27
N ALA A 409 -23.89 -0.70 -2.36
CA ALA A 409 -24.46 -2.04 -2.46
C ALA A 409 -25.38 -2.34 -1.26
N ALA A 410 -24.90 -2.11 -0.04
CA ALA A 410 -25.70 -2.31 1.17
C ALA A 410 -26.93 -1.40 1.22
N ARG A 411 -26.81 -0.13 0.83
CA ARG A 411 -27.92 0.83 0.77
C ARG A 411 -29.03 0.40 -0.17
N LYS A 412 -28.67 -0.21 -1.31
CA LYS A 412 -29.63 -0.70 -2.32
C LYS A 412 -30.24 -2.06 -1.97
N GLN A 413 -29.49 -2.93 -1.29
CA GLN A 413 -29.88 -4.32 -1.06
C GLN A 413 -30.54 -4.57 0.31
N ARG A 414 -30.21 -3.78 1.35
CA ARG A 414 -30.79 -3.95 2.68
C ARG A 414 -32.19 -3.34 2.75
N VAL A 415 -33.16 -4.09 3.27
CA VAL A 415 -34.53 -3.60 3.49
C VAL A 415 -34.56 -2.38 4.40
N SER A 416 -33.69 -2.35 5.43
CA SER A 416 -33.57 -1.23 6.37
C SER A 416 -32.69 -0.08 5.87
N GLY A 417 -32.03 -0.23 4.72
CA GLY A 417 -30.96 0.67 4.28
C GLY A 417 -29.72 0.60 5.19
N LEU A 418 -28.91 1.67 5.14
CA LEU A 418 -27.75 1.88 6.00
C LEU A 418 -28.17 2.41 7.38
N SER A 419 -27.40 2.08 8.41
CA SER A 419 -27.51 2.79 9.70
C SER A 419 -27.16 4.27 9.57
N PRO A 420 -27.58 5.12 10.52
CA PRO A 420 -27.23 6.55 10.50
C PRO A 420 -25.71 6.80 10.43
N LEU A 421 -24.92 5.98 11.13
CA LEU A 421 -23.46 6.10 11.13
C LEU A 421 -22.86 5.78 9.75
N MET A 422 -23.28 4.67 9.13
CA MET A 422 -22.81 4.30 7.79
C MET A 422 -23.31 5.26 6.71
N GLN A 423 -24.54 5.76 6.85
CA GLN A 423 -25.10 6.77 5.96
C GLN A 423 -24.26 8.05 6.01
N ALA A 424 -23.85 8.50 7.20
CA ALA A 424 -22.98 9.67 7.33
C ALA A 424 -21.61 9.47 6.66
N VAL A 425 -21.01 8.28 6.74
CA VAL A 425 -19.76 7.97 6.02
C VAL A 425 -19.98 7.96 4.51
N TYR A 426 -21.07 7.35 4.04
CA TYR A 426 -21.42 7.33 2.62
C TYR A 426 -21.62 8.76 2.07
N ASP A 427 -22.41 9.58 2.76
CA ASP A 427 -22.69 10.98 2.38
C ASP A 427 -21.44 11.86 2.44
N THR A 428 -20.44 11.47 3.23
CA THR A 428 -19.14 12.16 3.31
C THR A 428 -18.24 11.80 2.13
N LEU A 429 -18.16 10.52 1.75
CA LEU A 429 -17.19 10.04 0.75
C LEU A 429 -17.72 10.12 -0.69
N LEU A 430 -19.00 9.87 -0.92
CA LEU A 430 -19.59 9.83 -2.27
C LEU A 430 -19.39 11.14 -3.04
N PRO A 431 -19.60 12.34 -2.47
CA PRO A 431 -19.39 13.59 -3.20
C PRO A 431 -17.96 13.76 -3.70
N SER A 432 -16.95 13.44 -2.88
CA SER A 432 -15.55 13.48 -3.30
C SER A 432 -15.23 12.41 -4.36
N GLY A 433 -15.89 11.25 -4.31
CA GLY A 433 -15.81 10.21 -5.35
C GLY A 433 -16.38 10.68 -6.70
N ARG A 434 -17.63 11.12 -6.72
CA ARG A 434 -18.32 11.60 -7.94
C ARG A 434 -17.76 12.92 -8.46
N GLY A 435 -17.21 13.75 -7.59
CA GLY A 435 -16.55 15.01 -7.93
C GLY A 435 -15.06 14.84 -8.16
N SER A 436 -14.27 15.03 -7.11
CA SER A 436 -12.80 15.16 -7.15
C SER A 436 -12.09 13.97 -7.79
N ILE A 437 -12.43 12.73 -7.41
CA ILE A 437 -11.82 11.52 -7.98
C ILE A 437 -12.17 11.39 -9.47
N THR A 438 -13.47 11.41 -9.78
CA THR A 438 -13.94 11.25 -11.16
C THR A 438 -13.34 12.31 -12.08
N ASN A 439 -13.37 13.59 -11.69
CA ASN A 439 -12.81 14.67 -12.49
C ASN A 439 -11.30 14.51 -12.74
N ARG A 440 -10.54 14.07 -11.73
CA ARG A 440 -9.11 13.82 -11.89
C ARG A 440 -8.85 12.68 -12.87
N LEU A 441 -9.55 11.55 -12.75
CA LEU A 441 -9.36 10.42 -13.65
C LEU A 441 -9.72 10.80 -15.09
N LEU A 442 -10.85 11.48 -15.31
CA LEU A 442 -11.25 11.94 -16.65
C LEU A 442 -10.27 12.92 -17.28
N THR A 443 -9.52 13.69 -16.47
CA THR A 443 -8.54 14.68 -16.97
C THR A 443 -7.13 14.13 -17.11
N THR A 444 -6.82 12.98 -16.49
CA THR A 444 -5.48 12.38 -16.49
C THR A 444 -5.37 11.14 -17.38
N VAL A 445 -6.48 10.66 -17.93
CA VAL A 445 -6.47 9.59 -18.93
C VAL A 445 -5.64 10.00 -20.16
N GLN A 446 -4.84 9.06 -20.63
CA GLN A 446 -4.07 9.18 -21.87
C GLN A 446 -4.63 8.22 -22.91
N PHE A 447 -4.33 8.46 -24.19
CA PHE A 447 -4.82 7.63 -25.28
C PHE A 447 -3.67 7.16 -26.16
N ASP A 448 -3.74 5.90 -26.61
CA ASP A 448 -2.82 5.36 -27.61
C ASP A 448 -3.22 5.80 -29.03
N SER A 449 -2.48 5.32 -30.04
CA SER A 449 -2.77 5.65 -31.45
C SER A 449 -4.11 5.12 -31.95
N ASP A 450 -4.65 4.08 -31.30
CA ASP A 450 -5.90 3.43 -31.66
C ASP A 450 -7.09 4.02 -30.88
N GLY A 451 -6.81 4.96 -29.96
CA GLY A 451 -7.81 5.65 -29.16
C GLY A 451 -8.22 4.90 -27.89
N HIS A 452 -7.51 3.83 -27.50
CA HIS A 452 -7.75 3.16 -26.23
C HIS A 452 -7.14 3.98 -25.08
N GLY A 453 -7.82 3.97 -23.94
CA GLY A 453 -7.47 4.78 -22.77
C GLY A 453 -6.49 4.07 -21.84
N TYR A 454 -5.52 4.78 -21.27
CA TYR A 454 -4.65 4.21 -20.23
C TYR A 454 -4.25 5.26 -19.19
N PHE A 455 -3.73 4.77 -18.07
CA PHE A 455 -3.29 5.55 -16.92
C PHE A 455 -1.91 5.09 -16.46
N GLU A 456 -1.15 6.02 -15.89
CA GLU A 456 0.18 5.82 -15.30
C GLU A 456 0.36 6.89 -14.22
N ASP A 457 1.25 6.67 -13.25
CA ASP A 457 1.38 7.58 -12.10
C ASP A 457 2.81 7.68 -11.57
N PHE A 458 3.42 6.55 -11.20
CA PHE A 458 4.57 6.53 -10.31
C PHE A 458 5.82 5.88 -10.94
N LEU A 459 5.72 4.66 -11.47
CA LEU A 459 6.87 3.95 -12.06
C LEU A 459 7.08 4.36 -13.52
N GLY A 460 8.32 4.73 -13.85
CA GLY A 460 8.72 5.05 -15.23
C GLY A 460 8.36 6.46 -15.72
N ALA A 461 7.75 7.30 -14.88
CA ALA A 461 7.24 8.62 -15.26
C ALA A 461 8.31 9.72 -15.44
N ALA A 462 9.58 9.49 -15.08
CA ALA A 462 10.66 10.47 -15.23
C ALA A 462 12.03 9.84 -15.57
N ASP A 463 12.03 8.79 -16.37
CA ASP A 463 13.28 8.22 -16.88
C ASP A 463 13.92 9.17 -17.91
N ARG A 464 15.17 8.90 -18.30
CA ARG A 464 15.95 9.69 -19.25
C ARG A 464 16.51 8.81 -20.37
N SER A 465 16.43 9.31 -21.59
CA SER A 465 17.11 8.73 -22.75
C SER A 465 18.64 8.81 -22.59
N PRO A 466 19.42 8.11 -23.44
CA PRO A 466 20.88 8.26 -23.47
C PRO A 466 21.35 9.68 -23.80
N THR A 467 20.48 10.51 -24.40
CA THR A 467 20.75 11.93 -24.70
C THR A 467 20.29 12.88 -23.58
N GLY A 468 19.72 12.34 -22.49
CA GLY A 468 19.29 13.08 -21.31
C GLY A 468 17.85 13.63 -21.35
N GLU A 469 17.13 13.37 -22.45
CA GLU A 469 15.72 13.75 -22.62
C GLU A 469 14.83 12.91 -21.71
N MET A 470 13.79 13.52 -21.11
CA MET A 470 12.85 12.74 -20.31
C MET A 470 12.07 11.78 -21.21
N ILE A 471 12.04 10.51 -20.82
CA ILE A 471 11.23 9.47 -21.43
C ILE A 471 10.31 8.89 -20.39
N ASN A 472 9.14 8.44 -20.85
CA ASN A 472 8.18 7.75 -20.00
C ASN A 472 8.10 6.30 -20.42
N THR A 473 8.64 5.43 -19.58
CA THR A 473 8.67 3.98 -19.81
C THR A 473 7.36 3.30 -19.43
N GLY A 474 6.48 3.98 -18.68
CA GLY A 474 5.12 3.52 -18.41
C GLY A 474 5.04 2.18 -17.68
N GLU A 475 5.96 1.94 -16.74
CA GLU A 475 6.11 0.63 -16.09
C GLU A 475 4.92 0.21 -15.23
N ASP A 476 4.12 1.17 -14.73
CA ASP A 476 2.91 0.89 -13.96
C ASP A 476 1.60 1.02 -14.75
N ARG A 477 1.65 1.09 -16.09
CA ARG A 477 0.47 1.33 -16.92
C ARG A 477 -0.65 0.32 -16.71
N ILE A 478 -0.33 -0.97 -16.64
CA ILE A 478 -1.33 -2.03 -16.40
C ILE A 478 -1.98 -1.82 -15.02
N PHE A 479 -1.16 -1.65 -13.99
CA PHE A 479 -1.60 -1.46 -12.61
C PHE A 479 -2.48 -0.22 -12.44
N CYS A 480 -2.01 0.93 -12.91
CA CYS A 480 -2.72 2.21 -12.81
C CYS A 480 -4.02 2.22 -13.62
N THR A 481 -4.02 1.63 -14.83
CA THR A 481 -5.23 1.53 -15.66
C THR A 481 -6.27 0.64 -15.00
N ALA A 482 -5.87 -0.52 -14.48
CA ALA A 482 -6.78 -1.42 -13.78
C ALA A 482 -7.37 -0.79 -12.50
N LEU A 483 -6.58 -0.03 -11.75
CA LEU A 483 -7.07 0.73 -10.60
C LEU A 483 -8.06 1.82 -11.01
N ALA A 484 -7.78 2.58 -12.07
CA ALA A 484 -8.66 3.63 -12.58
C ALA A 484 -10.03 3.07 -13.02
N VAL A 485 -10.03 1.98 -13.79
CA VAL A 485 -11.25 1.29 -14.23
C VAL A 485 -12.07 0.83 -13.02
N ASN A 486 -11.44 0.12 -12.08
CA ASN A 486 -12.11 -0.31 -10.86
C ASN A 486 -12.67 0.87 -10.05
N THR A 487 -11.93 1.98 -9.97
CA THR A 487 -12.34 3.18 -9.24
C THR A 487 -13.61 3.79 -9.83
N LEU A 488 -13.63 4.02 -11.14
CA LEU A 488 -14.79 4.59 -11.83
C LEU A 488 -16.01 3.66 -11.74
N ILE A 489 -15.83 2.36 -11.93
CA ILE A 489 -16.91 1.38 -11.75
C ILE A 489 -17.44 1.41 -10.32
N ASN A 490 -16.57 1.38 -9.30
CA ASN A 490 -16.98 1.39 -7.90
C ASN A 490 -17.82 2.63 -7.51
N ILE A 491 -17.55 3.79 -8.12
CA ILE A 491 -18.24 5.05 -7.81
C ILE A 491 -19.61 5.15 -8.52
N TRP A 492 -19.71 4.59 -9.72
CA TRP A 492 -20.81 4.83 -10.65
C TRP A 492 -21.68 3.62 -10.95
N THR A 493 -21.44 2.48 -10.31
CA THR A 493 -22.27 1.27 -10.46
C THR A 493 -22.78 0.75 -9.14
N TYR A 494 -23.81 -0.08 -9.20
CA TYR A 494 -24.31 -0.83 -8.04
C TYR A 494 -24.84 -2.21 -8.48
N PRO A 495 -24.83 -3.20 -7.57
CA PRO A 495 -25.39 -4.53 -7.85
C PRO A 495 -26.93 -4.55 -7.80
N ILE A 496 -27.59 -5.17 -8.77
CA ILE A 496 -29.06 -5.31 -8.80
C ILE A 496 -29.58 -6.46 -7.93
N HIS A 497 -28.75 -7.46 -7.64
CA HIS A 497 -29.09 -8.63 -6.84
C HIS A 497 -27.99 -8.91 -5.81
N SER A 498 -28.37 -9.52 -4.69
CA SER A 498 -27.44 -9.90 -3.62
C SER A 498 -26.76 -11.26 -3.85
N THR A 499 -27.25 -12.07 -4.80
CA THR A 499 -26.68 -13.37 -5.15
C THR A 499 -25.39 -13.20 -5.95
N SER A 500 -24.37 -14.01 -5.63
CA SER A 500 -23.13 -14.07 -6.41
C SER A 500 -23.23 -15.08 -7.56
N PRO A 501 -22.71 -14.77 -8.77
CA PRO A 501 -22.12 -13.49 -9.15
C PRO A 501 -23.19 -12.40 -9.22
N GLN A 502 -22.86 -11.21 -8.72
CA GLN A 502 -23.72 -10.04 -8.77
C GLN A 502 -23.73 -9.48 -10.19
N THR A 503 -24.87 -9.02 -10.68
CA THR A 503 -24.97 -8.20 -11.89
C THR A 503 -24.87 -6.73 -11.51
N LEU A 504 -23.95 -6.00 -12.11
CA LEU A 504 -23.70 -4.58 -11.90
C LEU A 504 -24.41 -3.75 -12.97
N VAL A 505 -24.99 -2.63 -12.56
CA VAL A 505 -25.57 -1.65 -13.49
C VAL A 505 -25.06 -0.26 -13.20
N TRP A 506 -24.98 0.58 -14.23
CA TRP A 506 -24.66 2.00 -14.09
C TRP A 506 -25.75 2.73 -13.29
N ASP A 507 -25.34 3.67 -12.44
CA ASP A 507 -26.24 4.67 -11.88
C ASP A 507 -26.84 5.50 -13.02
N GLU A 508 -28.13 5.81 -12.94
CA GLU A 508 -28.86 6.58 -13.96
C GLU A 508 -28.22 7.97 -14.23
N ASN A 509 -27.47 8.51 -13.26
CA ASN A 509 -26.78 9.79 -13.38
C ASN A 509 -25.33 9.66 -13.83
N THR A 510 -24.88 8.48 -14.25
CA THR A 510 -23.51 8.27 -14.70
C THR A 510 -23.22 9.12 -15.94
N PRO A 511 -22.19 10.00 -15.92
CA PRO A 511 -21.83 10.78 -17.08
C PRO A 511 -21.39 9.87 -18.24
N GLY A 512 -21.84 10.16 -19.46
CA GLY A 512 -21.45 9.37 -20.64
C GLY A 512 -19.93 9.32 -20.86
N THR A 513 -19.20 10.36 -20.43
CA THR A 513 -17.73 10.38 -20.45
C THR A 513 -17.11 9.34 -19.51
N VAL A 514 -17.74 9.03 -18.37
CA VAL A 514 -17.26 7.96 -17.48
C VAL A 514 -17.39 6.60 -18.17
N VAL A 515 -18.54 6.35 -18.79
CA VAL A 515 -18.79 5.08 -19.52
C VAL A 515 -17.80 4.92 -20.69
N ASP A 516 -17.56 5.99 -21.46
CA ASP A 516 -16.60 6.01 -22.57
C ASP A 516 -15.17 5.72 -22.10
N ILE A 517 -14.71 6.38 -21.03
CA ILE A 517 -13.35 6.14 -20.48
C ILE A 517 -13.20 4.73 -19.91
N VAL A 518 -14.20 4.23 -19.17
CA VAL A 518 -14.16 2.86 -18.66
C VAL A 518 -14.09 1.84 -19.80
N THR A 519 -14.87 2.06 -20.87
CA THR A 519 -14.84 1.21 -22.07
C THR A 519 -13.46 1.20 -22.71
N LYS A 520 -12.94 2.38 -23.09
CA LYS A 520 -11.64 2.51 -23.76
C LYS A 520 -10.48 1.99 -22.93
N ALA A 521 -10.53 2.16 -21.61
CA ALA A 521 -9.50 1.64 -20.71
C ALA A 521 -9.58 0.13 -20.52
N SER A 522 -10.79 -0.44 -20.54
CA SER A 522 -10.98 -1.90 -20.47
C SER A 522 -10.56 -2.58 -21.77
N GLU A 523 -10.79 -1.95 -22.92
CA GLU A 523 -10.24 -2.39 -24.22
C GLU A 523 -8.70 -2.36 -24.21
N TRP A 524 -8.10 -1.27 -23.70
CA TRP A 524 -6.65 -1.18 -23.54
C TRP A 524 -6.10 -2.33 -22.68
N LEU A 525 -6.72 -2.60 -21.52
CA LEU A 525 -6.33 -3.71 -20.64
C LEU A 525 -6.50 -5.07 -21.33
N THR A 526 -7.56 -5.25 -22.11
CA THR A 526 -7.80 -6.49 -22.86
C THR A 526 -6.67 -6.78 -23.85
N HIS A 527 -6.14 -5.75 -24.51
CA HIS A 527 -5.03 -5.91 -25.45
C HIS A 527 -3.65 -6.01 -24.76
N ASN A 528 -3.44 -5.28 -23.66
CA ASN A 528 -2.10 -5.00 -23.15
C ASN A 528 -1.75 -5.66 -21.80
N SER A 529 -2.71 -6.24 -21.08
CA SER A 529 -2.48 -6.77 -19.72
C SER A 529 -1.65 -8.05 -19.65
N VAL A 530 -1.55 -8.80 -20.76
CA VAL A 530 -0.75 -10.02 -20.85
C VAL A 530 0.02 -10.01 -22.16
N GLY A 531 1.34 -10.11 -22.06
CA GLY A 531 2.28 -10.03 -23.17
C GLY A 531 3.63 -9.52 -22.70
N SER A 532 4.52 -9.20 -23.65
CA SER A 532 5.85 -8.65 -23.37
C SER A 532 5.97 -7.14 -23.63
N GLN A 533 4.87 -6.49 -24.02
CA GLN A 533 4.88 -5.06 -24.37
C GLN A 533 4.95 -4.16 -23.14
N PHE A 534 4.22 -4.53 -22.10
CA PHE A 534 4.16 -3.78 -20.84
C PHE A 534 4.46 -4.72 -19.69
N GLU A 535 5.26 -4.25 -18.74
CA GLU A 535 5.53 -4.98 -17.50
C GLU A 535 4.29 -4.90 -16.59
N PRO A 536 3.89 -5.99 -15.91
CA PRO A 536 2.82 -5.99 -14.92
C PRO A 536 3.28 -5.41 -13.58
N SER A 537 4.17 -4.41 -13.60
CA SER A 537 4.72 -3.79 -12.40
C SER A 537 3.69 -2.84 -11.78
N GLY A 538 3.67 -2.77 -10.46
CA GLY A 538 2.80 -1.89 -9.70
C GLY A 538 3.35 -1.69 -8.29
N ALA A 539 3.72 -0.44 -7.96
CA ALA A 539 4.24 -0.09 -6.64
C ALA A 539 3.13 -0.03 -5.60
N PHE A 540 2.58 -1.20 -5.23
CA PHE A 540 1.43 -1.29 -4.33
C PHE A 540 1.76 -0.90 -2.88
N PHE A 541 3.04 -0.80 -2.52
CA PHE A 541 3.53 -0.34 -1.23
C PHE A 541 4.94 0.28 -1.36
N SER A 542 5.37 1.10 -0.40
CA SER A 542 6.69 1.75 -0.41
C SER A 542 7.17 2.16 0.98
N SER A 543 8.48 2.39 1.13
CA SER A 543 9.03 2.88 2.39
C SER A 543 8.58 4.29 2.68
N SER A 544 8.40 4.63 3.96
CA SER A 544 8.03 5.98 4.40
C SER A 544 9.13 7.03 4.17
N ASN A 545 10.37 6.62 3.94
CA ASN A 545 11.43 7.51 3.49
C ASN A 545 11.47 7.46 1.97
N LYS A 546 11.15 8.58 1.32
CA LYS A 546 11.18 8.72 -0.15
C LYS A 546 12.54 9.26 -0.59
N TRP A 547 12.89 10.44 -0.10
CA TRP A 547 14.17 11.14 -0.29
C TRP A 547 14.47 12.03 0.93
N SER A 548 15.61 12.73 0.89
CA SER A 548 16.09 13.64 1.95
C SER A 548 15.02 14.61 2.46
N ARG A 549 14.23 15.18 1.55
CA ARG A 549 13.19 16.17 1.86
C ARG A 549 11.91 15.57 2.46
N THR A 550 11.80 14.25 2.55
CA THR A 550 10.68 13.55 3.20
C THR A 550 11.05 12.96 4.56
N LEU A 551 12.19 13.36 5.12
CA LEU A 551 12.60 12.95 6.46
C LEU A 551 11.81 13.73 7.52
N PRO A 552 11.38 13.09 8.63
CA PRO A 552 10.54 13.74 9.65
C PRO A 552 11.10 15.06 10.18
N TYR A 553 12.41 15.12 10.40
CA TYR A 553 13.10 16.27 10.95
C TYR A 553 13.28 17.45 9.98
N MET A 554 12.86 17.30 8.72
CA MET A 554 12.75 18.41 7.77
C MET A 554 11.51 19.26 8.00
N TYR A 555 10.59 18.81 8.88
CA TYR A 555 9.32 19.48 9.17
C TYR A 555 9.29 19.93 10.64
N PRO A 556 8.57 21.01 10.99
CA PRO A 556 8.52 21.48 12.36
C PRO A 556 7.95 20.46 13.35
N GLY A 557 8.70 20.21 14.41
CA GLY A 557 8.32 19.47 15.61
C GLY A 557 8.60 20.29 16.87
N ASN A 558 7.87 20.00 17.95
CA ASN A 558 7.96 20.72 19.23
C ASN A 558 8.33 19.80 20.42
N ARG A 559 8.64 18.53 20.14
CA ARG A 559 9.08 17.54 21.12
C ARG A 559 10.16 16.65 20.52
N TYR A 560 11.21 16.39 21.30
CA TYR A 560 12.32 15.54 20.89
C TYR A 560 12.88 14.75 22.07
N GLU A 561 12.95 13.43 21.93
CA GLU A 561 13.42 12.53 22.98
C GLU A 561 14.21 11.36 22.40
N PHE A 562 15.10 10.77 23.20
CA PHE A 562 15.64 9.43 22.94
C PHE A 562 14.54 8.38 23.13
N LEU A 563 14.68 7.20 22.50
CA LEU A 563 13.72 6.09 22.62
C LEU A 563 13.52 5.59 24.06
N ASN A 564 14.43 5.93 24.99
CA ASN A 564 14.26 5.65 26.42
C ASN A 564 13.40 6.69 27.16
N GLY A 565 12.95 7.75 26.48
CA GLY A 565 12.16 8.86 27.03
C GLY A 565 12.98 10.04 27.58
N THR A 566 14.31 10.03 27.48
CA THR A 566 15.13 11.18 27.87
C THR A 566 14.94 12.32 26.87
N GLU A 567 14.46 13.47 27.35
CA GLU A 567 14.24 14.67 26.54
C GLU A 567 15.55 15.25 26.00
N ILE A 568 15.50 15.80 24.78
CA ILE A 568 16.62 16.43 24.09
C ILE A 568 16.35 17.93 23.96
N LEU A 569 17.08 18.74 24.75
CA LEU A 569 16.96 20.21 24.75
C LEU A 569 18.34 20.89 24.67
N PRO A 570 18.47 21.98 23.88
CA PRO A 570 17.52 22.45 22.86
C PRO A 570 17.33 21.39 21.75
N LEU A 571 16.24 21.49 20.97
CA LEU A 571 15.91 20.49 19.93
C LEU A 571 17.06 20.26 18.94
N SER A 572 17.89 21.28 18.69
CA SER A 572 19.05 21.21 17.80
C SER A 572 20.31 20.58 18.41
N SER A 573 20.29 20.17 19.69
CA SER A 573 21.48 19.67 20.39
C SER A 573 21.93 18.27 19.96
N TYR A 574 21.06 17.50 19.30
CA TYR A 574 21.35 16.16 18.83
C TYR A 574 20.83 15.97 17.41
N LYS A 575 21.60 15.29 16.54
CA LYS A 575 21.15 15.00 15.17
C LYS A 575 20.18 13.82 15.17
N PRO A 576 19.00 13.93 14.54
CA PRO A 576 18.03 12.84 14.44
C PRO A 576 18.62 11.56 13.86
N ASP A 577 18.40 10.47 14.58
CA ASP A 577 18.81 9.12 14.20
C ASP A 577 17.79 8.06 14.67
N HIS A 578 18.14 6.78 14.50
CA HIS A 578 17.32 5.62 14.87
C HIS A 578 17.13 5.42 16.39
N LEU A 579 17.79 6.19 17.24
CA LEU A 579 17.66 6.14 18.71
C LEU A 579 16.82 7.30 19.27
N THR A 580 16.23 8.10 18.38
CA THR A 580 15.47 9.29 18.78
C THR A 580 14.09 9.31 18.13
N SER A 581 13.19 10.08 18.75
CA SER A 581 11.83 10.33 18.31
C SER A 581 11.60 11.84 18.25
N TYR A 582 11.47 12.38 17.03
CA TYR A 582 11.17 13.79 16.78
C TYR A 582 9.71 13.93 16.33
N MET A 583 8.94 14.76 17.02
CA MET A 583 7.47 14.75 16.90
C MET A 583 6.82 16.11 17.09
N VAL A 584 5.57 16.21 16.64
CA VAL A 584 4.64 17.28 17.03
C VAL A 584 3.73 16.74 18.14
N ARG A 585 3.71 17.44 19.27
CA ARG A 585 2.83 17.21 20.41
C ARG A 585 1.68 18.21 20.37
N GLY A 586 0.46 17.68 20.40
CA GLY A 586 -0.79 18.42 20.44
C GLY A 586 -1.09 19.20 19.15
N TYR A 587 -2.13 20.02 19.23
CA TYR A 587 -2.45 21.00 18.21
C TYR A 587 -1.59 22.27 18.35
N VAL A 588 -0.93 22.67 17.26
CA VAL A 588 -0.17 23.91 17.12
C VAL A 588 -1.00 24.93 16.33
N PRO A 589 -1.37 26.09 16.92
CA PRO A 589 -2.12 27.13 16.21
C PRO A 589 -1.43 27.60 14.93
N PRO A 590 -2.18 28.04 13.90
CA PRO A 590 -1.64 28.43 12.60
C PRO A 590 -0.48 29.44 12.69
N GLU A 591 -0.65 30.53 13.44
CA GLU A 591 0.37 31.58 13.58
C GLU A 591 1.69 31.05 14.17
N GLN A 592 1.58 30.15 15.16
CA GLN A 592 2.74 29.50 15.76
C GLN A 592 3.41 28.55 14.76
N TYR A 593 2.63 27.73 14.05
CA TYR A 593 3.17 26.80 13.07
C TYR A 593 3.82 27.51 11.88
N TYR A 594 3.25 28.63 11.41
CA TYR A 594 3.86 29.48 10.38
C TYR A 594 5.21 30.03 10.80
N THR A 595 5.35 30.42 12.09
CA THR A 595 6.63 30.85 12.64
C THR A 595 7.65 29.72 12.59
N LEU A 596 7.27 28.53 13.08
CA LEU A 596 8.15 27.35 13.04
C LEU A 596 8.55 26.93 11.62
N MET A 597 7.66 27.10 10.64
CA MET A 597 7.98 26.84 9.22
C MET A 597 8.97 27.83 8.61
N GLY A 598 9.21 28.98 9.25
CA GLY A 598 10.22 29.96 8.86
C GLY A 598 11.60 29.71 9.49
N GLU A 599 11.67 28.84 10.50
CA GLU A 599 12.90 28.49 11.20
C GLU A 599 13.66 27.35 10.48
N GLN A 600 14.98 27.29 10.67
CA GLN A 600 15.79 26.17 10.20
C GLN A 600 15.79 25.03 11.21
N GLY A 601 15.16 23.91 10.86
CA GLY A 601 15.20 22.67 11.64
C GLY A 601 16.47 21.89 11.34
N PHE A 602 17.35 21.71 12.34
CA PHE A 602 18.62 20.98 12.19
C PHE A 602 19.50 21.49 11.03
N GLY A 603 19.46 22.80 10.78
CA GLY A 603 20.20 23.45 9.68
C GLY A 603 19.51 23.40 8.31
N ASN A 604 18.32 22.80 8.21
CA ASN A 604 17.58 22.64 6.96
C ASN A 604 16.33 23.53 6.91
N GLN A 605 16.00 24.00 5.71
CA GLN A 605 14.74 24.69 5.43
C GLN A 605 13.60 23.67 5.25
N VAL A 606 12.40 24.02 5.70
CA VAL A 606 11.22 23.16 5.55
C VAL A 606 10.85 22.99 4.07
N PRO A 607 10.83 21.76 3.52
CA PRO A 607 10.40 21.54 2.14
C PRO A 607 8.89 21.76 2.01
N ARG A 608 8.50 22.82 1.31
CA ARG A 608 7.09 23.23 1.15
C ARG A 608 6.41 22.63 -0.07
N GLU A 609 7.16 22.46 -1.16
CA GLU A 609 6.65 22.03 -2.45
C GLU A 609 7.04 20.58 -2.77
N PHE A 610 6.14 19.88 -3.46
CA PHE A 610 6.37 18.57 -4.04
C PHE A 610 6.67 18.71 -5.54
N TYR A 611 7.82 18.23 -5.98
CA TYR A 611 8.27 18.33 -7.37
C TYR A 611 8.24 16.99 -8.12
N GLY A 612 7.48 16.01 -7.61
CA GLY A 612 7.48 14.65 -8.13
C GLY A 612 8.34 13.70 -7.29
N TYR A 613 8.10 12.39 -7.43
CA TYR A 613 8.82 11.36 -6.66
C TYR A 613 10.31 11.23 -7.02
N ASN A 614 10.71 11.89 -8.11
CA ASN A 614 11.99 11.67 -8.78
C ASN A 614 12.86 12.95 -8.74
N ALA A 615 12.46 13.96 -7.97
CA ALA A 615 13.05 15.29 -8.01
C ALA A 615 14.44 15.41 -7.37
N ASP A 616 14.77 14.53 -6.41
CA ASP A 616 15.98 14.67 -5.58
C ASP A 616 17.24 13.99 -6.17
N ASN A 617 17.17 13.36 -7.36
CA ASN A 617 18.25 12.78 -8.20
C ASN A 617 19.35 11.91 -7.54
N HIS A 618 19.39 11.74 -6.21
CA HIS A 618 20.57 11.27 -5.49
C HIS A 618 20.28 10.10 -4.53
N LYS A 619 19.03 9.64 -4.41
CA LYS A 619 18.70 8.45 -3.60
C LYS A 619 17.57 7.63 -4.22
N TYR A 620 17.67 6.32 -4.10
CA TYR A 620 16.60 5.38 -4.41
C TYR A 620 15.62 5.27 -3.24
N MET A 621 14.36 4.96 -3.55
CA MET A 621 13.34 4.63 -2.56
C MET A 621 13.00 3.14 -2.63
N TRP A 622 12.76 2.48 -1.49
CA TRP A 622 12.23 1.12 -1.51
C TRP A 622 10.73 1.11 -1.84
N TYR A 623 10.35 0.23 -2.75
CA TYR A 623 8.96 -0.09 -3.03
C TYR A 623 8.75 -1.60 -3.16
N TRP A 624 7.50 -2.01 -3.03
CA TRP A 624 7.08 -3.38 -3.22
C TRP A 624 6.25 -3.49 -4.49
N ASP A 625 6.56 -4.52 -5.24
CA ASP A 625 5.93 -4.85 -6.51
C ASP A 625 5.46 -6.31 -6.47
N SER A 626 4.31 -6.58 -7.09
CA SER A 626 3.73 -7.92 -7.12
C SER A 626 2.90 -8.08 -8.39
N GLU A 627 3.48 -8.77 -9.37
CA GLU A 627 2.80 -9.16 -10.60
C GLU A 627 1.44 -9.86 -10.33
N PRO A 628 1.31 -10.84 -9.41
CA PRO A 628 0.00 -11.44 -9.13
C PRO A 628 -1.01 -10.45 -8.55
N VAL A 629 -0.59 -9.43 -7.80
CA VAL A 629 -1.50 -8.37 -7.36
C VAL A 629 -1.97 -7.53 -8.56
N THR A 630 -1.06 -7.11 -9.45
CA THR A 630 -1.41 -6.38 -10.67
C THR A 630 -2.38 -7.17 -11.55
N TYR A 631 -2.12 -8.47 -11.75
CA TYR A 631 -3.01 -9.35 -12.50
C TYR A 631 -4.36 -9.52 -11.81
N SER A 632 -4.42 -9.67 -10.48
CA SER A 632 -5.69 -9.77 -9.75
C SER A 632 -6.53 -8.48 -9.81
N ILE A 633 -5.91 -7.30 -9.76
CA ILE A 633 -6.62 -6.01 -9.92
C ILE A 633 -7.17 -5.88 -11.35
N THR A 634 -6.37 -6.30 -12.34
CA THR A 634 -6.77 -6.29 -13.76
C THR A 634 -7.90 -7.27 -14.02
N LEU A 635 -7.82 -8.48 -13.44
CA LEU A 635 -8.88 -9.47 -13.49
C LEU A 635 -10.18 -8.90 -12.93
N LEU A 636 -10.14 -8.25 -11.77
CA LEU A 636 -11.30 -7.59 -11.17
C LEU A 636 -11.88 -6.50 -12.08
N ALA A 637 -11.03 -5.66 -12.69
CA ALA A 637 -11.46 -4.58 -13.59
C ALA A 637 -12.22 -5.13 -14.80
N LEU A 638 -11.61 -6.09 -15.51
CA LEU A 638 -12.21 -6.69 -16.71
C LEU A 638 -13.46 -7.51 -16.39
N SER A 639 -13.47 -8.22 -15.27
CA SER A 639 -14.64 -9.01 -14.85
C SER A 639 -15.82 -8.11 -14.51
N LYS A 640 -15.60 -7.01 -13.77
CA LYS A 640 -16.66 -6.01 -13.53
C LYS A 640 -17.15 -5.37 -14.82
N TYR A 641 -16.22 -4.98 -15.70
CA TYR A 641 -16.58 -4.40 -16.99
C TYR A 641 -17.45 -5.36 -17.83
N ARG A 642 -17.01 -6.62 -17.96
CA ARG A 642 -17.75 -7.69 -18.67
C ARG A 642 -19.16 -7.86 -18.11
N ASN A 643 -19.29 -7.87 -16.78
CA ASN A 643 -20.53 -8.04 -16.04
C ASN A 643 -21.53 -6.88 -16.22
N ILE A 644 -21.05 -5.66 -16.50
CA ILE A 644 -21.90 -4.50 -16.79
C ILE A 644 -22.42 -4.53 -18.23
N LEU A 645 -21.73 -5.23 -19.15
CA LEU A 645 -22.14 -5.33 -20.55
C LEU A 645 -23.24 -6.38 -20.79
N ASP A 646 -23.37 -7.36 -19.90
CA ASP A 646 -24.42 -8.40 -19.92
C ASP A 646 -25.72 -7.89 -19.28
#